data_AF-A0A932TN40-F1
#
_entry.id   AF-A0A932TN40-F1
#
_cell.length_a   1.000
_cell.length_b   1.000
_cell.length_c   1.000
_cell.angle_alpha   90.00
_cell.angle_beta   90.00
_cell.angle_gamma   90.00
#
_symmetry.space_group_name_H-M   'P 1'
#
loop_
_entity.id
_entity.type
_entity.pdbx_description
1 polymer ?
#
loop_
_entity_poly.entity_id
_entity_poly.type
_entity_poly.pdbx_seq_one_letter_code
_entity_poly.pdbx_strand_id
1 'polypeptide(L)'
;MSYAQRGNWQAFLRGLRQRRSNGRRGSTLLEVLIVAVVLLVGMFTVLRVFPVGFGVVERGGFDTLAGRYAQTRLNDLASNPGALPDGMLPAIYFEPLKGLYVNESRLRPSDLQARAPGTGSQGLQEFENSLVQFRRVYGETTRVPRASASTGSRYLLRFAPIEQYGNGPHPDLFVVYSLTSYSEVDKDDWEDRYDRRYRNRDGYYTIADSSDVPITDEDSGPHYLLFSGVDYDRAFKLDYSIRPGDPTAPAVQRLIGKPVFVPANSSGDPVRARNADGSDFSLDSAAGGYIWGTAVVRRRFREGQPPSGVSDPYWYEIPAVGGSVNPMGAIQLNPGLAGQWIGLDYSVMDWQILHDDIDVPMEPDPDRTGLPPGEQRAWVKLSFPYIDTNPIGAQGDNRVGMQDALIVQNIDPNSRTYGDVMTVPGTWSFADTVRGTDESRAGRVGLLVAEFNRTNDPVRRVRIYYRTMDNFTAQVIKPFANYTGAQVWAGEYAPGFNKFVAWNEPAAAPLRPYDDWQLIFALADVGNSVSVDYTYEAEGALRKVVGEMHTVDERQNRWVHPKNAGAQPARVGYITLNVPVINGARAPLRSIDSVRGMSLQVRVSWAVRGVPFRTYDILSAGWAGQRPEFWDEDGRGRMQTVTASAIVAKPR
;
A
#
# COMPACT_ATOMS: atom_id res chain seq x y z
N MET A 1 -0.81 -49.87 -19.20
CA MET A 1 -2.23 -50.25 -19.35
C MET A 1 -2.66 -49.92 -20.77
N SER A 2 -3.19 -50.94 -21.47
CA SER A 2 -3.93 -50.93 -22.75
C SER A 2 -3.26 -50.35 -24.01
N TYR A 3 -2.63 -51.27 -24.75
CA TYR A 3 -2.33 -51.20 -26.18
C TYR A 3 -3.60 -51.58 -26.97
N ALA A 4 -4.18 -50.68 -27.78
CA ALA A 4 -5.11 -51.05 -28.85
C ALA A 4 -5.23 -49.91 -29.88
N GLN A 5 -5.38 -50.28 -31.16
CA GLN A 5 -5.63 -49.43 -32.33
C GLN A 5 -4.41 -48.78 -33.03
N ARG A 6 -3.47 -49.64 -33.46
CA ARG A 6 -2.78 -49.45 -34.75
C ARG A 6 -3.51 -50.27 -35.81
N GLY A 7 -4.34 -49.63 -36.63
CA GLY A 7 -4.99 -50.27 -37.77
C GLY A 7 -5.36 -49.23 -38.84
N ASN A 8 -5.05 -49.56 -40.10
CA ASN A 8 -5.59 -48.95 -41.34
C ASN A 8 -4.95 -47.73 -42.02
N TRP A 9 -3.68 -47.38 -41.78
CA TRP A 9 -2.95 -46.49 -42.72
C TRP A 9 -2.36 -47.20 -43.95
N GLN A 10 -2.24 -48.54 -43.93
CA GLN A 10 -1.66 -49.29 -45.05
C GLN A 10 -2.66 -49.61 -46.19
N ALA A 11 -3.97 -49.40 -45.98
CA ALA A 11 -4.99 -49.59 -47.02
C ALA A 11 -5.18 -48.36 -47.91
N PHE A 12 -4.95 -47.14 -47.39
CA PHE A 12 -5.08 -45.91 -48.18
C PHE A 12 -3.93 -45.72 -49.18
N LEU A 13 -2.74 -46.26 -48.90
CA LEU A 13 -1.55 -46.08 -49.75
C LEU A 13 -1.37 -47.16 -50.84
N ARG A 14 -2.29 -48.14 -50.97
CA ARG A 14 -2.21 -49.21 -51.99
C ARG A 14 -3.03 -48.97 -53.26
N GLY A 15 -3.75 -47.86 -53.38
CA GLY A 15 -4.59 -47.55 -54.55
C GLY A 15 -3.89 -46.80 -55.71
N LEU A 16 -2.61 -46.42 -55.59
CA LEU A 16 -1.94 -45.54 -56.56
C LEU A 16 -0.77 -46.21 -57.32
N ARG A 17 -1.03 -47.40 -57.89
CA ARG A 17 -0.23 -48.10 -58.93
C ARG A 17 -1.23 -48.98 -59.68
N GLN A 18 -1.47 -48.97 -60.99
CA GLN A 18 -0.71 -48.61 -62.18
C GLN A 18 -1.71 -48.40 -63.34
N ARG A 19 -1.56 -47.32 -64.11
CA ARG A 19 -1.66 -47.40 -65.58
C ARG A 19 -0.52 -46.56 -66.17
N ARG A 20 0.55 -47.25 -66.54
CA ARG A 20 1.54 -46.73 -67.49
C ARG A 20 0.90 -46.81 -68.88
N SER A 21 0.60 -45.68 -69.48
CA SER A 21 0.70 -45.53 -70.92
C SER A 21 1.59 -44.32 -71.20
N ASN A 22 2.60 -44.56 -72.03
CA ASN A 22 3.55 -43.57 -72.51
C ASN A 22 2.79 -42.48 -73.28
N GLY A 23 2.65 -41.33 -72.63
CA GLY A 23 2.43 -40.06 -73.28
C GLY A 23 3.08 -39.04 -72.38
N ARG A 24 4.18 -38.43 -72.82
CA ARG A 24 4.74 -37.22 -72.21
C ARG A 24 3.68 -36.10 -72.37
N ARG A 25 2.63 -36.13 -71.56
CA ARG A 25 1.72 -35.01 -71.38
C ARG A 25 2.47 -34.07 -70.46
N GLY A 26 3.03 -33.00 -71.05
CA GLY A 26 3.60 -31.92 -70.28
C GLY A 26 2.58 -31.49 -69.22
N SER A 27 3.05 -31.29 -67.99
CA SER A 27 2.27 -30.69 -66.92
C SER A 27 1.50 -29.50 -67.50
N THR A 28 0.18 -29.60 -67.56
CA THR A 28 -0.60 -28.50 -68.14
C THR A 28 -0.40 -27.27 -67.26
N LEU A 29 -0.23 -26.10 -67.87
CA LEU A 29 0.03 -24.85 -67.15
C LEU A 29 -1.03 -24.58 -66.05
N LEU A 30 -2.26 -25.06 -66.27
CA LEU A 30 -3.35 -25.02 -65.31
C LEU A 30 -3.08 -25.82 -64.02
N GLU A 31 -2.46 -26.99 -64.13
CA GLU A 31 -2.16 -27.84 -62.96
C GLU A 31 -1.10 -27.18 -62.08
N VAL A 32 -0.07 -26.60 -62.69
CA VAL A 32 0.96 -25.81 -61.98
C VAL A 32 0.34 -24.57 -61.33
N LEU A 33 -0.60 -23.90 -62.02
CA LEU A 33 -1.31 -22.74 -61.49
C LEU A 33 -2.16 -23.10 -60.25
N ILE A 34 -2.90 -24.21 -60.29
CA ILE A 34 -3.72 -24.65 -59.15
C ILE A 34 -2.84 -24.97 -57.95
N VAL A 35 -1.72 -25.68 -58.15
CA VAL A 35 -0.75 -25.98 -57.08
C VAL A 35 -0.16 -24.69 -56.50
N ALA A 36 0.18 -23.72 -57.36
CA ALA A 36 0.69 -22.42 -56.91
C ALA A 36 -0.35 -21.66 -56.07
N VAL A 37 -1.63 -21.64 -56.47
CA VAL A 37 -2.71 -20.98 -55.72
C VAL A 37 -2.95 -21.65 -54.37
N VAL A 38 -2.99 -22.99 -54.31
CA VAL A 38 -3.15 -23.72 -53.04
C VAL A 38 -1.97 -23.47 -52.10
N LEU A 39 -0.74 -23.45 -52.63
CA LEU A 39 0.46 -23.10 -51.85
C LEU A 39 0.38 -21.67 -51.30
N LEU A 40 -0.06 -20.71 -52.13
CA LEU A 40 -0.22 -19.31 -51.75
C LEU A 40 -1.28 -19.14 -50.65
N VAL A 41 -2.43 -19.80 -50.78
CA VAL A 41 -3.49 -19.81 -49.75
C VAL A 41 -2.99 -20.47 -48.46
N GLY A 42 -2.24 -21.57 -48.56
CA GLY A 42 -1.61 -22.22 -47.42
C GLY A 42 -0.63 -21.29 -46.69
N MET A 43 0.27 -20.64 -47.43
CA MET A 43 1.22 -19.67 -46.88
C MET A 43 0.51 -18.47 -46.25
N PHE A 44 -0.53 -17.92 -46.89
CA PHE A 44 -1.33 -16.83 -46.32
C PHE A 44 -2.06 -17.25 -45.05
N THR A 45 -2.56 -18.49 -44.98
CA THR A 45 -3.22 -19.00 -43.78
C THR A 45 -2.23 -19.12 -42.61
N VAL A 46 -1.04 -19.65 -42.87
CA VAL A 46 0.08 -19.70 -41.90
C VAL A 46 0.43 -18.27 -41.46
N LEU A 47 0.71 -17.36 -42.40
CA LEU A 47 1.04 -15.96 -42.07
C LEU A 47 -0.05 -15.23 -41.29
N ARG A 48 -1.32 -15.64 -41.43
CA ARG A 48 -2.44 -15.07 -40.66
C ARG A 48 -2.61 -15.66 -39.27
N VAL A 49 -2.30 -16.95 -39.07
CA VAL A 49 -2.44 -17.63 -37.77
C VAL A 49 -1.26 -17.34 -36.86
N PHE A 50 -0.05 -17.21 -37.40
CA PHE A 50 1.18 -17.04 -36.61
C PHE A 50 1.19 -15.79 -35.73
N PRO A 51 0.78 -14.58 -36.19
CA PRO A 51 0.73 -13.38 -35.36
C PRO A 51 -0.16 -13.54 -34.12
N VAL A 52 -1.28 -14.25 -34.27
CA VAL A 52 -2.20 -14.53 -33.14
C VAL A 52 -1.55 -15.49 -32.14
N GLY A 53 -0.83 -16.51 -32.63
CA GLY A 53 -0.09 -17.44 -31.78
C GLY A 53 1.01 -16.77 -30.94
N PHE A 54 1.76 -15.84 -31.54
CA PHE A 54 2.81 -15.10 -30.82
C PHE A 54 2.24 -14.25 -29.67
N GLY A 55 1.11 -13.58 -29.86
CA GLY A 55 0.48 -12.79 -28.80
C GLY A 55 0.04 -13.61 -27.58
N VAL A 56 -0.34 -14.87 -27.77
CA VAL A 56 -0.69 -15.77 -26.65
C VAL A 56 0.54 -16.20 -25.87
N VAL A 57 1.65 -16.51 -26.55
CA VAL A 57 2.91 -16.91 -25.91
C VAL A 57 3.50 -15.75 -25.11
N GLU A 58 3.53 -14.54 -25.68
CA GLU A 58 3.99 -13.33 -24.98
C GLU A 58 3.15 -13.05 -23.74
N ARG A 59 1.81 -13.10 -23.86
CA ARG A 59 0.90 -12.93 -22.72
C ARG A 59 1.19 -13.94 -21.61
N GLY A 60 1.35 -15.22 -21.95
CA GLY A 60 1.72 -16.24 -20.96
C GLY A 60 3.07 -15.97 -20.29
N GLY A 61 4.01 -15.37 -21.04
CA GLY A 61 5.27 -14.87 -20.50
C GLY A 61 5.08 -13.76 -19.46
N PHE A 62 4.26 -12.76 -19.77
CA PHE A 62 3.94 -11.65 -18.87
C PHE A 62 3.18 -12.10 -17.62
N ASP A 63 2.18 -12.98 -17.77
CA ASP A 63 1.44 -13.58 -16.65
C ASP A 63 2.41 -14.30 -15.70
N THR A 64 3.34 -15.09 -16.25
CA THR A 64 4.34 -15.83 -15.47
C THR A 64 5.31 -14.89 -14.75
N LEU A 65 5.76 -13.84 -15.43
CA LEU A 65 6.68 -12.84 -14.87
C LEU A 65 6.02 -12.06 -13.73
N ALA A 66 4.82 -11.52 -13.97
CA ALA A 66 4.02 -10.81 -12.99
C ALA A 66 3.72 -11.68 -11.77
N GLY A 67 3.34 -12.94 -11.98
CA GLY A 67 3.09 -13.89 -10.89
C GLY A 67 4.32 -14.17 -10.03
N ARG A 68 5.50 -14.33 -10.64
CA ARG A 68 6.76 -14.53 -9.91
C ARG A 68 7.14 -13.32 -9.07
N TYR A 69 7.02 -12.12 -9.62
CA TYR A 69 7.31 -10.90 -8.86
C TYR A 69 6.31 -10.71 -7.71
N ALA A 70 5.00 -10.87 -7.98
CA ALA A 70 3.98 -10.76 -6.96
C ALA A 70 4.24 -11.72 -5.79
N GLN A 71 4.58 -12.97 -6.09
CA GLN A 71 4.89 -13.98 -5.08
C GLN A 71 6.18 -13.65 -4.31
N THR A 72 7.23 -13.18 -5.00
CA THR A 72 8.50 -12.81 -4.36
C THR A 72 8.30 -11.65 -3.40
N ARG A 73 7.59 -10.61 -3.84
CA ARG A 73 7.28 -9.44 -3.01
C ARG A 73 6.37 -9.81 -1.84
N LEU A 74 5.39 -10.69 -2.07
CA LEU A 74 4.52 -11.19 -1.01
C LEU A 74 5.32 -11.98 0.04
N ASN A 75 6.24 -12.84 -0.39
CA ASN A 75 7.09 -13.62 0.51
C ASN A 75 8.01 -12.71 1.33
N ASP A 76 8.61 -11.68 0.72
CA ASP A 76 9.42 -10.67 1.43
C ASP A 76 8.60 -9.97 2.53
N LEU A 77 7.41 -9.48 2.18
CA LEU A 77 6.53 -8.81 3.13
C LEU A 77 6.06 -9.76 4.24
N ALA A 78 5.66 -10.98 3.89
CA ALA A 78 5.21 -12.00 4.83
C ALA A 78 6.32 -12.50 5.78
N SER A 79 7.59 -12.46 5.35
CA SER A 79 8.72 -12.87 6.18
C SER A 79 9.01 -11.93 7.36
N ASN A 80 8.53 -10.68 7.28
CA ASN A 80 8.66 -9.70 8.36
C ASN A 80 7.30 -9.06 8.68
N PRO A 81 6.42 -9.79 9.38
CA PRO A 81 5.06 -9.34 9.66
C PRO A 81 5.02 -8.21 10.70
N GLY A 82 6.02 -8.11 11.57
CA GLY A 82 6.15 -7.01 12.53
C GLY A 82 6.27 -5.66 11.81
N ALA A 83 7.10 -5.59 10.78
CA ALA A 83 7.32 -4.39 9.98
C ALA A 83 6.22 -4.10 8.94
N LEU A 84 5.10 -4.83 8.96
CA LEU A 84 3.98 -4.50 8.09
C LEU A 84 3.26 -3.22 8.57
N PRO A 85 2.65 -2.47 7.65
CA PRO A 85 1.73 -1.43 8.04
C PRO A 85 0.51 -2.04 8.73
N ASP A 86 -0.10 -1.27 9.62
CA ASP A 86 -1.42 -1.59 10.15
C ASP A 86 -2.41 -1.70 9.01
N GLY A 87 -2.41 -0.75 8.08
CA GLY A 87 -3.28 -0.81 6.91
C GLY A 87 -2.75 0.07 5.78
N MET A 88 -3.22 -0.20 4.57
CA MET A 88 -2.97 0.66 3.41
C MET A 88 -4.30 1.15 2.87
N LEU A 89 -4.48 2.46 2.85
CA LEU A 89 -5.71 3.10 2.39
C LEU A 89 -5.51 3.82 1.05
N PRO A 90 -6.52 3.78 0.16
CA PRO A 90 -6.57 4.73 -0.95
C PRO A 90 -6.74 6.15 -0.39
N ALA A 91 -6.00 7.10 -0.96
CA ALA A 91 -6.01 8.50 -0.55
C ALA A 91 -6.27 9.40 -1.76
N ILE A 92 -7.17 10.38 -1.62
CA ILE A 92 -7.47 11.36 -2.68
C ILE A 92 -6.98 12.74 -2.22
N TYR A 93 -6.27 13.44 -3.10
CA TYR A 93 -5.91 14.83 -2.87
C TYR A 93 -7.01 15.74 -3.42
N PHE A 94 -7.52 16.62 -2.57
CA PHE A 94 -8.44 17.68 -2.97
C PHE A 94 -7.77 19.03 -2.79
N GLU A 95 -7.22 19.57 -3.88
CA GLU A 95 -6.61 20.90 -3.96
C GLU A 95 -5.41 21.14 -2.99
N PRO A 96 -4.39 21.93 -3.38
CA PRO A 96 -3.23 22.21 -2.53
C PRO A 96 -3.54 22.84 -1.16
N LEU A 97 -4.73 23.46 -1.03
CA LEU A 97 -5.10 24.31 0.12
C LEU A 97 -6.11 23.67 1.08
N LYS A 98 -6.75 22.55 0.72
CA LYS A 98 -7.82 21.93 1.54
C LYS A 98 -7.42 20.61 2.21
N GLY A 99 -6.16 20.19 2.04
CA GLY A 99 -5.60 19.02 2.70
C GLY A 99 -5.92 17.69 2.01
N LEU A 100 -5.29 16.62 2.49
CA LEU A 100 -5.54 15.26 2.04
C LEU A 100 -6.87 14.78 2.62
N TYR A 101 -7.82 14.40 1.76
CA TYR A 101 -9.08 13.78 2.19
C TYR A 101 -9.06 12.30 1.84
N VAL A 102 -9.07 11.47 2.88
CA VAL A 102 -9.35 10.05 2.73
C VAL A 102 -10.87 9.94 2.53
N ASN A 103 -11.33 9.61 1.33
CA ASN A 103 -12.76 9.51 1.04
C ASN A 103 -13.30 8.17 1.56
N GLU A 104 -13.60 8.12 2.86
CA GLU A 104 -13.84 6.88 3.62
C GLU A 104 -15.05 6.06 3.17
N SER A 105 -16.07 6.71 2.63
CA SER A 105 -17.38 6.09 2.40
C SER A 105 -17.64 5.69 0.95
N ARG A 106 -16.80 6.12 -0.01
CA ARG A 106 -17.09 5.96 -1.44
C ARG A 106 -16.13 5.05 -2.19
N LEU A 107 -14.97 4.73 -1.59
CA LEU A 107 -13.94 3.97 -2.26
C LEU A 107 -14.27 2.47 -2.31
N ARG A 108 -14.24 1.90 -3.51
CA ARG A 108 -14.44 0.48 -3.80
C ARG A 108 -13.08 -0.23 -3.92
N PRO A 109 -13.00 -1.56 -3.71
CA PRO A 109 -11.80 -2.32 -4.06
C PRO A 109 -11.55 -2.29 -5.57
N SER A 110 -12.58 -2.00 -6.38
CA SER A 110 -12.48 -1.75 -7.82
C SER A 110 -12.15 -0.31 -8.19
N ASP A 111 -12.16 0.64 -7.25
CA ASP A 111 -11.54 1.96 -7.47
C ASP A 111 -10.01 1.84 -7.46
N LEU A 112 -9.49 0.68 -7.02
CA LEU A 112 -8.12 0.23 -7.22
C LEU A 112 -7.92 -0.49 -8.58
N GLN A 113 -8.96 -0.56 -9.43
CA GLN A 113 -8.87 -1.05 -10.82
C GLN A 113 -8.97 0.14 -11.77
N ALA A 114 -8.32 0.08 -12.93
CA ALA A 114 -8.45 1.12 -13.95
C ALA A 114 -9.93 1.30 -14.36
N ARG A 115 -10.48 2.52 -14.26
CA ARG A 115 -11.85 2.87 -14.69
C ARG A 115 -11.90 3.86 -15.84
N ALA A 116 -12.73 3.59 -16.84
CA ALA A 116 -12.87 4.45 -18.03
C ALA A 116 -13.15 5.91 -17.64
N PRO A 117 -12.47 6.91 -18.24
CA PRO A 117 -12.66 8.32 -17.92
C PRO A 117 -14.11 8.72 -18.15
N GLY A 118 -14.64 9.60 -17.30
CA GLY A 118 -15.95 10.20 -17.53
C GLY A 118 -17.17 9.42 -17.01
N THR A 119 -16.99 8.33 -16.27
CA THR A 119 -18.14 7.52 -15.79
C THR A 119 -18.69 7.89 -14.39
N GLY A 120 -18.09 8.83 -13.65
CA GLY A 120 -18.53 9.23 -12.29
C GLY A 120 -19.21 10.59 -12.23
N SER A 121 -20.45 10.72 -11.78
CA SER A 121 -21.12 12.03 -11.70
C SER A 121 -20.45 12.96 -10.66
N GLN A 122 -20.03 14.16 -11.08
CA GLN A 122 -19.56 15.32 -10.30
C GLN A 122 -18.07 15.35 -9.93
N GLY A 123 -17.25 16.16 -10.63
CA GLY A 123 -15.99 16.83 -10.20
C GLY A 123 -14.79 15.96 -9.76
N LEU A 124 -15.04 14.91 -8.98
CA LEU A 124 -14.16 13.81 -8.63
C LEU A 124 -13.81 12.88 -9.81
N GLN A 125 -14.53 13.04 -10.91
CA GLN A 125 -14.48 12.24 -12.13
C GLN A 125 -13.08 12.20 -12.79
N GLU A 126 -12.21 13.17 -12.54
CA GLU A 126 -10.83 13.18 -13.05
C GLU A 126 -9.81 12.53 -12.10
N PHE A 127 -10.14 12.37 -10.82
CA PHE A 127 -9.24 11.80 -9.80
C PHE A 127 -9.58 10.34 -9.46
N GLU A 128 -10.87 9.97 -9.48
CA GLU A 128 -11.35 8.60 -9.23
C GLU A 128 -10.91 7.61 -10.32
N ASN A 129 -10.51 8.10 -11.51
CA ASN A 129 -10.25 7.27 -12.68
C ASN A 129 -8.76 7.04 -13.00
N SER A 130 -7.84 7.59 -12.19
CA SER A 130 -6.41 7.42 -12.45
C SER A 130 -5.85 6.24 -11.66
N LEU A 131 -5.06 5.40 -12.32
CA LEU A 131 -4.11 4.51 -11.67
C LEU A 131 -3.01 5.29 -10.92
N VAL A 132 -3.17 6.60 -10.69
CA VAL A 132 -2.27 7.45 -9.93
C VAL A 132 -2.89 7.77 -8.56
N GLN A 133 -3.64 6.81 -8.00
CA GLN A 133 -4.15 6.95 -6.65
C GLN A 133 -3.00 6.80 -5.66
N PHE A 134 -2.78 7.87 -4.91
CA PHE A 134 -1.91 7.83 -3.76
C PHE A 134 -2.47 6.88 -2.72
N ARG A 135 -1.56 6.32 -1.93
CA ARG A 135 -1.94 5.50 -0.80
C ARG A 135 -1.37 6.00 0.47
N ARG A 136 -2.21 5.94 1.48
CA ARG A 136 -1.81 6.20 2.84
C ARG A 136 -1.42 4.88 3.49
N VAL A 137 -0.12 4.74 3.75
CA VAL A 137 0.44 3.70 4.61
C VAL A 137 0.20 4.14 6.04
N TYR A 138 -0.46 3.31 6.85
CA TYR A 138 -0.67 3.56 8.27
C TYR A 138 0.11 2.56 9.09
N GLY A 139 0.84 3.04 10.09
CA GLY A 139 1.48 2.23 11.11
C GLY A 139 2.50 1.26 10.56
N GLU A 140 3.25 1.62 9.52
CA GLU A 140 4.47 0.87 9.21
C GLU A 140 5.36 0.93 10.45
N THR A 141 5.79 -0.23 10.96
CA THR A 141 6.67 -0.26 12.12
C THR A 141 8.08 -0.60 11.70
N THR A 142 9.03 0.02 12.38
CA THR A 142 10.43 -0.35 12.22
C THR A 142 11.17 -0.10 13.52
N ARG A 143 12.26 -0.83 13.67
CA ARG A 143 13.23 -0.57 14.72
C ARG A 143 14.23 0.45 14.18
N VAL A 144 14.39 1.57 14.87
CA VAL A 144 15.35 2.60 14.51
C VAL A 144 16.73 1.93 14.40
N PRO A 145 17.37 1.97 13.22
CA PRO A 145 18.64 1.29 13.03
C PRO A 145 19.73 1.99 13.84
N ARG A 146 20.86 1.29 14.02
CA ARG A 146 22.02 1.86 14.70
C ARG A 146 22.49 3.09 13.94
N ALA A 147 22.72 4.19 14.68
CA ALA A 147 23.25 5.40 14.08
C ALA A 147 24.70 5.20 13.62
N SER A 148 25.01 5.78 12.46
CA SER A 148 26.38 6.14 12.12
C SER A 148 26.77 7.41 12.88
N ALA A 149 28.02 7.50 13.32
CA ALA A 149 28.53 8.67 14.04
C ALA A 149 28.42 9.98 13.24
N SER A 150 28.34 9.92 11.91
CA SER A 150 28.32 11.09 11.02
C SER A 150 26.97 11.41 10.39
N THR A 151 26.05 10.43 10.29
CA THR A 151 24.85 10.52 9.43
C THR A 151 23.53 10.23 10.15
N GLY A 152 23.57 10.01 11.47
CA GLY A 152 22.38 9.69 12.27
C GLY A 152 21.86 8.28 12.01
N SER A 153 20.65 7.99 12.50
CA SER A 153 19.96 6.73 12.24
C SER A 153 19.06 6.89 11.03
N ARG A 154 19.46 6.37 9.86
CA ARG A 154 18.65 6.46 8.65
C ARG A 154 17.81 5.20 8.46
N TYR A 155 16.55 5.34 8.08
CA TYR A 155 15.65 4.24 7.74
C TYR A 155 15.08 4.45 6.34
N LEU A 156 14.96 3.36 5.59
CA LEU A 156 14.33 3.35 4.29
C LEU A 156 12.93 2.78 4.39
N LEU A 157 11.97 3.59 3.99
CA LEU A 157 10.57 3.21 3.95
C LEU A 157 10.39 1.97 3.06
N ARG A 158 9.51 1.07 3.50
CA ARG A 158 9.29 -0.20 2.80
C ARG A 158 8.47 -0.02 1.54
N PHE A 159 7.56 0.96 1.58
CA PHE A 159 6.82 1.46 0.43
C PHE A 159 7.38 2.82 0.07
N ALA A 160 7.82 2.97 -1.17
CA ALA A 160 8.40 4.17 -1.74
C ALA A 160 8.15 4.11 -3.26
N PRO A 161 8.14 5.25 -3.98
CA PRO A 161 8.46 6.60 -3.52
C PRO A 161 7.35 7.23 -2.65
N ILE A 162 7.75 8.18 -1.80
CA ILE A 162 6.79 9.01 -1.04
C ILE A 162 6.40 10.24 -1.84
N GLU A 163 5.17 10.67 -1.65
CA GLU A 163 4.72 11.97 -2.16
C GLU A 163 5.10 13.06 -1.15
N GLN A 164 5.76 14.10 -1.64
CA GLN A 164 6.03 15.29 -0.85
C GLN A 164 5.62 16.53 -1.65
N TYR A 165 4.57 17.21 -1.17
CA TYR A 165 3.97 18.33 -1.88
C TYR A 165 4.66 19.64 -1.53
N GLY A 166 5.51 20.14 -2.44
CA GLY A 166 6.12 21.48 -2.36
C GLY A 166 6.95 21.75 -1.10
N ASN A 167 7.39 23.01 -0.96
CA ASN A 167 8.18 23.47 0.19
C ASN A 167 7.31 23.82 1.43
N GLY A 168 6.06 23.36 1.45
CA GLY A 168 5.10 23.68 2.52
C GLY A 168 5.04 22.57 3.57
N PRO A 169 4.94 22.90 4.88
CA PRO A 169 4.71 21.90 5.90
C PRO A 169 3.30 21.34 5.72
N HIS A 170 3.20 20.12 5.19
CA HIS A 170 1.97 19.33 5.27
C HIS A 170 2.15 18.33 6.41
N PRO A 171 1.86 18.73 7.67
CA PRO A 171 2.24 17.96 8.87
C PRO A 171 1.57 16.58 8.94
N ASP A 172 0.57 16.32 8.10
CA ASP A 172 -0.15 15.05 8.08
C ASP A 172 0.22 14.16 6.88
N LEU A 173 1.07 14.60 5.94
CA LEU A 173 1.51 13.74 4.83
C LEU A 173 2.61 12.76 5.22
N PHE A 174 3.38 13.08 6.25
CA PHE A 174 4.37 12.18 6.80
C PHE A 174 4.38 12.32 8.33
N VAL A 175 4.20 11.22 9.03
CA VAL A 175 4.11 11.21 10.49
C VAL A 175 4.96 10.08 11.04
N VAL A 176 5.96 10.45 11.85
CA VAL A 176 6.72 9.49 12.66
C VAL A 176 6.22 9.58 14.11
N TYR A 177 6.05 8.44 14.77
CA TYR A 177 5.65 8.39 16.17
C TYR A 177 6.28 7.22 16.92
N SER A 178 6.40 7.36 18.23
CA SER A 178 6.85 6.30 19.13
C SER A 178 5.77 5.23 19.25
N LEU A 179 6.16 3.95 19.21
CA LEU A 179 5.24 2.86 19.58
C LEU A 179 5.13 2.68 21.10
N THR A 180 6.09 3.20 21.86
CA THR A 180 5.97 3.31 23.32
C THR A 180 4.93 4.37 23.64
N SER A 181 3.81 3.91 24.21
CA SER A 181 2.78 4.78 24.76
C SER A 181 3.28 5.53 25.99
N TYR A 182 2.81 6.75 26.17
CA TYR A 182 3.03 7.49 27.41
C TYR A 182 2.25 6.83 28.53
N SER A 183 2.78 6.93 29.75
CA SER A 183 2.11 6.39 30.93
C SER A 183 1.09 7.38 31.45
N GLU A 184 -0.15 6.93 31.56
CA GLU A 184 -1.17 7.64 32.33
C GLU A 184 -0.80 7.56 33.81
N VAL A 185 -0.84 8.70 34.48
CA VAL A 185 -0.63 8.82 35.93
C VAL A 185 -1.95 9.26 36.54
N ASP A 186 -2.27 8.66 37.68
CA ASP A 186 -3.44 9.06 38.45
C ASP A 186 -3.37 10.57 38.78
N LYS A 187 -4.51 11.24 38.65
CA LYS A 187 -4.60 12.69 38.89
C LYS A 187 -4.16 13.02 40.32
N ASP A 188 -4.57 12.23 41.30
CA ASP A 188 -4.27 12.47 42.71
C ASP A 188 -2.77 12.27 42.97
N ASP A 189 -2.15 11.25 42.37
CA ASP A 189 -0.70 11.01 42.45
C ASP A 189 0.11 12.17 41.81
N TRP A 190 -0.48 12.83 40.81
CA TRP A 190 0.12 14.01 40.18
C TRP A 190 -0.07 15.27 41.04
N GLU A 191 -1.25 15.42 41.64
CA GLU A 191 -1.72 16.58 42.38
C GLU A 191 -1.35 16.61 43.87
N ASP A 192 -0.83 15.52 44.46
CA ASP A 192 -0.33 15.43 45.85
C ASP A 192 0.96 16.28 46.08
N ARG A 193 0.93 17.49 45.54
CA ARG A 193 1.92 18.58 45.48
C ARG A 193 3.19 18.23 44.74
N TYR A 194 2.99 17.72 43.54
CA TYR A 194 4.03 17.57 42.53
C TYR A 194 5.17 16.69 42.99
N ASP A 195 4.90 15.38 43.00
CA ASP A 195 5.97 14.43 43.12
C ASP A 195 7.09 14.77 42.12
N ARG A 196 8.30 15.06 42.65
CA ARG A 196 9.49 15.37 41.85
C ARG A 196 9.80 14.25 40.85
N ARG A 197 9.19 13.07 41.01
CA ARG A 197 9.27 11.95 40.08
C ARG A 197 8.72 12.26 38.69
N TYR A 198 7.69 13.11 38.52
CA TYR A 198 7.04 13.33 37.22
C TYR A 198 7.30 14.72 36.62
N ARG A 199 7.62 15.72 37.46
CA ARG A 199 8.00 17.06 36.99
C ARG A 199 9.23 17.02 36.08
N ASN A 200 9.18 17.78 34.98
CA ASN A 200 10.29 17.91 34.03
C ASN A 200 10.75 16.58 33.41
N ARG A 201 9.88 15.55 33.41
CA ARG A 201 10.15 14.27 32.76
C ARG A 201 9.19 14.04 31.62
N ASP A 202 9.72 13.85 30.43
CA ASP A 202 8.91 13.44 29.29
C ASP A 202 8.47 11.98 29.47
N GLY A 203 7.23 11.66 29.10
CA GLY A 203 6.70 10.29 29.16
C GLY A 203 5.41 10.09 29.98
N TYR A 204 4.91 11.13 30.65
CA TYR A 204 3.73 11.03 31.51
C TYR A 204 2.63 12.00 31.09
N TYR A 205 1.38 11.55 31.26
CA TYR A 205 0.18 12.39 31.11
C TYR A 205 -0.85 12.02 32.17
N THR A 206 -1.80 12.91 32.41
CA THR A 206 -3.01 12.61 33.19
C THR A 206 -4.23 13.22 32.49
N ILE A 207 -5.42 12.75 32.85
CA ILE A 207 -6.69 13.28 32.35
C ILE A 207 -7.37 13.95 33.54
N ALA A 208 -7.63 15.24 33.42
CA ALA A 208 -8.27 16.01 34.47
C ALA A 208 -9.57 16.62 33.96
N ASP A 209 -10.60 16.64 34.80
CA ASP A 209 -11.76 17.50 34.56
C ASP A 209 -11.35 18.98 34.71
N SER A 210 -12.05 19.83 33.96
CA SER A 210 -11.95 21.30 33.86
C SER A 210 -11.94 22.09 35.18
N SER A 211 -12.26 21.41 36.27
CA SER A 211 -12.68 21.93 37.55
C SER A 211 -11.60 21.77 38.61
N ASP A 212 -10.53 22.55 38.47
CA ASP A 212 -9.65 22.93 39.61
C ASP A 212 -10.36 23.90 40.58
N VAL A 213 -11.69 23.95 40.55
CA VAL A 213 -12.58 24.60 41.52
C VAL A 213 -13.17 23.46 42.34
N PRO A 214 -13.09 23.48 43.70
CA PRO A 214 -13.62 22.41 44.54
C PRO A 214 -15.09 22.16 44.19
N ILE A 215 -15.37 21.03 43.55
CA ILE A 215 -16.69 20.69 43.03
C ILE A 215 -17.51 20.04 44.14
N THR A 216 -18.74 20.52 44.28
CA THR A 216 -19.83 19.82 44.94
C THR A 216 -20.55 18.96 43.90
N ASP A 217 -20.32 17.64 43.94
CA ASP A 217 -21.17 16.50 43.51
C ASP A 217 -21.96 16.46 42.17
N GLU A 218 -21.78 17.35 41.19
CA GLU A 218 -22.41 17.18 39.85
C GLU A 218 -21.43 17.40 38.67
N ASP A 219 -20.70 16.33 38.32
CA ASP A 219 -19.73 16.19 37.22
C ASP A 219 -20.35 16.36 35.81
N SER A 220 -19.94 17.40 35.09
CA SER A 220 -20.23 17.55 33.65
C SER A 220 -19.21 18.42 32.89
N GLY A 221 -18.03 18.67 33.48
CA GLY A 221 -17.00 19.48 32.85
C GLY A 221 -16.25 18.75 31.72
N PRO A 222 -15.62 19.50 30.79
CA PRO A 222 -14.77 18.91 29.77
C PRO A 222 -13.49 18.31 30.37
N HIS A 223 -13.19 17.06 30.02
CA HIS A 223 -11.94 16.40 30.34
C HIS A 223 -10.82 16.91 29.42
N TYR A 224 -9.69 17.27 30.02
CA TYR A 224 -8.48 17.74 29.34
C TYR A 224 -7.33 16.76 29.56
N LEU A 225 -6.48 16.65 28.54
CA LEU A 225 -5.20 15.96 28.67
C LEU A 225 -4.14 16.93 29.19
N LEU A 226 -3.55 16.58 30.33
CA LEU A 226 -2.45 17.30 30.95
C LEU A 226 -1.15 16.51 30.80
N PHE A 227 -0.07 17.20 30.44
CA PHE A 227 1.25 16.61 30.24
C PHE A 227 2.26 17.25 31.19
N SER A 228 3.31 16.50 31.56
CA SER A 228 4.44 17.03 32.35
C SER A 228 5.10 18.21 31.64
N GLY A 229 5.32 19.34 32.32
CA GLY A 229 6.05 20.45 31.74
C GLY A 229 7.48 20.06 31.35
N VAL A 230 7.89 20.35 30.12
CA VAL A 230 9.27 20.20 29.61
C VAL A 230 9.63 21.43 28.77
N ASP A 231 10.91 21.69 28.56
CA ASP A 231 11.42 22.92 27.93
C ASP A 231 11.31 22.95 26.39
N TYR A 232 10.55 22.05 25.78
CA TYR A 232 10.33 21.97 24.34
C TYR A 232 8.89 21.62 23.97
N ASP A 233 8.45 22.08 22.79
CA ASP A 233 7.11 21.72 22.30
C ASP A 233 7.06 20.27 21.86
N ARG A 234 5.91 19.66 22.11
CA ARG A 234 5.63 18.28 21.77
C ARG A 234 4.36 18.18 20.94
N ALA A 235 4.30 17.12 20.17
CA ALA A 235 3.13 16.69 19.42
C ALA A 235 2.87 15.23 19.74
N PHE A 236 1.60 14.84 19.78
CA PHE A 236 1.15 13.50 20.11
C PHE A 236 0.12 13.01 19.11
N LYS A 237 0.09 11.68 18.96
CA LYS A 237 -0.93 10.92 18.27
C LYS A 237 -1.77 10.26 19.34
N LEU A 238 -3.02 10.67 19.45
CA LEU A 238 -3.95 10.20 20.44
C LEU A 238 -4.97 9.25 19.81
N ASP A 239 -5.05 8.04 20.34
CA ASP A 239 -6.17 7.13 20.09
C ASP A 239 -7.00 7.04 21.38
N TYR A 240 -8.31 7.16 21.31
CA TYR A 240 -9.17 7.10 22.50
C TYR A 240 -10.60 6.73 22.14
N SER A 241 -11.39 6.35 23.13
CA SER A 241 -12.78 5.99 22.95
C SER A 241 -13.72 6.99 23.62
N ILE A 242 -14.80 7.32 22.93
CA ILE A 242 -15.88 8.18 23.43
C ILE A 242 -17.21 7.42 23.38
N ARG A 243 -18.07 7.65 24.36
CA ARG A 243 -19.49 7.28 24.30
C ARG A 243 -20.25 8.49 23.77
N PRO A 244 -20.95 8.40 22.62
CA PRO A 244 -21.83 9.49 22.20
C PRO A 244 -22.86 9.75 23.31
N GLY A 245 -23.11 11.01 23.63
CA GLY A 245 -23.95 11.45 24.75
C GLY A 245 -25.42 11.59 24.35
N ASP A 246 -25.78 11.14 23.16
CA ASP A 246 -27.13 10.61 22.94
C ASP A 246 -27.24 9.30 23.74
N PRO A 247 -28.03 9.24 24.83
CA PRO A 247 -28.18 8.03 25.64
C PRO A 247 -28.81 6.87 24.86
N THR A 248 -29.38 7.16 23.69
CA THR A 248 -29.88 6.13 22.76
C THR A 248 -28.83 5.63 21.78
N ALA A 249 -27.59 6.17 21.79
CA ALA A 249 -26.46 5.70 20.98
C ALA A 249 -25.70 4.57 21.71
N PRO A 250 -25.88 3.30 21.30
CA PRO A 250 -25.47 2.17 22.14
C PRO A 250 -23.99 1.75 22.05
N ALA A 251 -23.06 2.52 21.47
CA ALA A 251 -21.67 2.07 21.38
C ALA A 251 -20.60 3.15 21.37
N VAL A 252 -19.49 2.69 21.92
CA VAL A 252 -18.19 3.32 22.00
C VAL A 252 -17.64 3.62 20.60
N GLN A 253 -17.37 4.88 20.30
CA GLN A 253 -16.61 5.29 19.12
C GLN A 253 -15.14 5.44 19.47
N ARG A 254 -14.25 4.76 18.73
CA ARG A 254 -12.81 5.01 18.82
C ARG A 254 -12.39 6.08 17.82
N LEU A 255 -11.73 7.11 18.32
CA LEU A 255 -11.01 8.11 17.54
C LEU A 255 -9.55 7.66 17.48
N ILE A 256 -9.00 7.60 16.27
CA ILE A 256 -7.64 7.09 16.01
C ILE A 256 -6.84 8.20 15.38
N GLY A 257 -5.62 8.38 15.86
CA GLY A 257 -4.63 9.26 15.25
C GLY A 257 -4.90 10.74 15.42
N LYS A 258 -5.70 11.16 16.41
CA LYS A 258 -5.99 12.58 16.64
C LYS A 258 -4.68 13.30 17.00
N PRO A 259 -4.24 14.30 16.21
CA PRO A 259 -3.06 15.08 16.57
C PRO A 259 -3.41 16.05 17.70
N VAL A 260 -2.55 16.10 18.71
CA VAL A 260 -2.60 17.11 19.76
C VAL A 260 -1.21 17.69 20.01
N PHE A 261 -1.16 18.98 20.35
CA PHE A 261 0.08 19.74 20.54
C PHE A 261 0.20 20.18 21.98
N VAL A 262 1.40 20.11 22.54
CA VAL A 262 1.68 20.49 23.92
C VAL A 262 2.83 21.48 23.89
N PRO A 263 2.60 22.77 24.21
CA PRO A 263 3.66 23.78 24.17
C PRO A 263 4.74 23.49 25.22
N ALA A 264 5.93 24.04 24.98
CA ALA A 264 7.00 24.06 25.97
C ALA A 264 6.56 24.75 27.27
N ASN A 265 6.95 24.19 28.41
CA ASN A 265 6.78 24.78 29.73
C ASN A 265 7.94 24.41 30.67
N SER A 266 8.87 25.34 30.87
CA SER A 266 10.04 25.17 31.74
C SER A 266 9.74 25.30 33.24
N SER A 267 8.53 25.73 33.62
CA SER A 267 8.12 25.80 35.03
C SER A 267 7.95 24.41 35.68
N GLY A 268 7.76 23.38 34.85
CA GLY A 268 7.42 22.03 35.28
C GLY A 268 5.94 21.85 35.64
N ASP A 269 5.14 22.91 35.51
CA ASP A 269 3.69 22.84 35.71
C ASP A 269 3.02 22.05 34.57
N PRO A 270 1.85 21.43 34.82
CA PRO A 270 1.17 20.62 33.83
C PRO A 270 0.72 21.49 32.65
N VAL A 271 0.84 20.95 31.45
CA VAL A 271 0.50 21.66 30.22
C VAL A 271 -0.67 20.98 29.56
N ARG A 272 -1.72 21.75 29.26
CA ARG A 272 -2.87 21.28 28.48
C ARG A 272 -2.47 20.98 27.04
N ALA A 273 -2.95 19.86 26.54
CA ALA A 273 -2.94 19.58 25.12
C ALA A 273 -3.80 20.60 24.36
N ARG A 274 -3.41 20.89 23.12
CA ARG A 274 -4.07 21.85 22.24
C ARG A 274 -4.36 21.21 20.88
N ASN A 275 -5.44 21.67 20.26
CA ASN A 275 -5.75 21.42 18.86
C ASN A 275 -4.77 22.16 17.94
N ALA A 276 -4.81 21.84 16.65
CA ALA A 276 -3.98 22.51 15.63
C ALA A 276 -4.27 24.01 15.51
N ASP A 277 -5.47 24.47 15.90
CA ASP A 277 -5.86 25.89 15.94
C ASP A 277 -5.41 26.61 17.22
N GLY A 278 -4.73 25.91 18.14
CA GLY A 278 -4.25 26.45 19.41
C GLY A 278 -5.28 26.45 20.54
N SER A 279 -6.53 26.03 20.31
CA SER A 279 -7.53 25.84 21.36
C SER A 279 -7.17 24.66 22.27
N ASP A 280 -7.58 24.70 23.54
CA ASP A 280 -7.39 23.56 24.46
C ASP A 280 -8.13 22.32 23.90
N PHE A 281 -7.43 21.19 23.87
CA PHE A 281 -7.99 19.92 23.43
C PHE A 281 -8.78 19.29 24.57
N SER A 282 -10.08 19.13 24.37
CA SER A 282 -10.94 18.35 25.26
C SER A 282 -11.31 17.01 24.63
N LEU A 283 -11.36 15.97 25.47
CA LEU A 283 -11.80 14.63 25.09
C LEU A 283 -13.32 14.57 24.86
N ASP A 284 -14.10 15.48 25.45
CA ASP A 284 -15.58 15.47 25.39
C ASP A 284 -16.13 16.39 24.30
N SER A 285 -15.53 16.38 23.12
CA SER A 285 -15.98 17.28 22.06
C SER A 285 -17.46 17.07 21.70
N ALA A 286 -18.26 18.10 21.96
CA ALA A 286 -19.59 18.48 21.46
C ALA A 286 -20.82 17.58 21.72
N ALA A 287 -20.70 16.31 22.07
CA ALA A 287 -21.89 15.52 22.40
C ALA A 287 -21.64 14.22 23.13
N GLY A 288 -20.42 13.79 23.45
CA GLY A 288 -20.15 12.45 24.00
C GLY A 288 -19.17 12.45 25.17
N GLY A 289 -19.39 11.53 26.11
CA GLY A 289 -18.53 11.33 27.28
C GLY A 289 -17.35 10.41 26.96
N TYR A 290 -16.14 10.88 27.22
CA TYR A 290 -14.93 10.08 27.18
C TYR A 290 -15.06 8.78 28.01
N ILE A 291 -14.44 7.69 27.53
CA ILE A 291 -14.37 6.43 28.27
C ILE A 291 -12.99 6.30 28.89
N TRP A 292 -12.96 6.38 30.22
CA TRP A 292 -11.76 6.26 31.03
C TRP A 292 -10.92 5.01 30.72
N GLY A 293 -9.59 5.18 30.75
CA GLY A 293 -8.61 4.12 30.53
C GLY A 293 -8.49 3.65 29.07
N THR A 294 -9.16 4.32 28.13
CA THR A 294 -9.07 3.96 26.70
C THR A 294 -8.09 4.81 25.91
N ALA A 295 -7.53 5.85 26.54
CA ALA A 295 -6.58 6.74 25.90
C ALA A 295 -5.25 6.01 25.67
N VAL A 296 -4.73 6.13 24.45
CA VAL A 296 -3.39 5.69 24.06
C VAL A 296 -2.70 6.90 23.47
N VAL A 297 -1.79 7.47 24.24
CA VAL A 297 -1.02 8.65 23.89
C VAL A 297 0.34 8.21 23.36
N ARG A 298 0.64 8.52 22.09
CA ARG A 298 1.94 8.23 21.46
C ARG A 298 2.64 9.52 21.06
N ARG A 299 3.94 9.62 21.33
CA ARG A 299 4.75 10.80 20.96
C ARG A 299 4.92 10.86 19.44
N ARG A 300 4.46 11.94 18.79
CA ARG A 300 4.83 12.26 17.40
C ARG A 300 6.19 12.93 17.38
N PHE A 301 6.98 12.65 16.36
CA PHE A 301 8.28 13.28 16.18
C PHE A 301 8.09 14.59 15.42
N ARG A 302 9.00 15.52 15.61
CA ARG A 302 9.03 16.80 14.90
C ARG A 302 9.87 16.66 13.64
N GLU A 303 9.38 17.20 12.53
CA GLU A 303 10.16 17.31 11.31
C GLU A 303 11.24 18.40 11.47
N GLY A 304 12.44 18.12 10.97
CA GLY A 304 13.59 19.02 10.98
C GLY A 304 14.69 18.58 11.95
N GLN A 305 15.65 19.49 12.15
CA GLN A 305 16.73 19.32 13.11
C GLN A 305 16.33 19.88 14.48
N PRO A 306 16.78 19.27 15.59
CA PRO A 306 16.58 19.86 16.91
C PRO A 306 17.23 21.26 16.95
N PRO A 307 16.55 22.28 17.48
CA PRO A 307 17.17 23.57 17.75
C PRO A 307 18.39 23.37 18.65
N SER A 308 19.45 24.16 18.44
CA SER A 308 20.65 24.08 19.25
C SER A 308 20.32 24.27 20.74
N GLY A 309 20.74 23.32 21.58
CA GLY A 309 20.48 23.34 23.02
C GLY A 309 19.17 22.68 23.46
N VAL A 310 18.34 22.18 22.54
CA VAL A 310 17.13 21.43 22.90
C VAL A 310 17.45 19.94 23.05
N SER A 311 17.03 19.34 24.17
CA SER A 311 17.30 17.92 24.50
C SER A 311 16.25 16.93 24.00
N ASP A 312 15.20 17.39 23.30
CA ASP A 312 14.18 16.50 22.74
C ASP A 312 14.86 15.48 21.79
N PRO A 313 14.66 14.17 21.98
CA PRO A 313 15.21 13.18 21.06
C PRO A 313 14.27 12.90 19.87
N TYR A 314 13.01 13.36 19.91
CA TYR A 314 11.96 12.97 18.96
C TYR A 314 11.90 13.87 17.73
N TRP A 315 12.95 13.80 16.90
CA TRP A 315 13.03 14.52 15.63
C TRP A 315 13.32 13.56 14.48
N TYR A 316 12.87 13.94 13.30
CA TYR A 316 13.24 13.29 12.06
C TYR A 316 13.43 14.32 10.96
N GLU A 317 14.25 13.98 9.98
CA GLU A 317 14.41 14.75 8.75
C GLU A 317 14.14 13.81 7.56
N ILE A 318 13.55 14.36 6.51
CA ILE A 318 13.50 13.70 5.20
C ILE A 318 14.69 14.29 4.41
N PRO A 319 15.85 13.60 4.37
CA PRO A 319 17.07 14.18 3.82
C PRO A 319 16.86 14.49 2.34
N ALA A 320 17.07 15.75 1.94
CA ALA A 320 17.03 16.15 0.54
C ALA A 320 18.15 15.46 -0.26
N VAL A 321 17.86 15.06 -1.50
CA VAL A 321 18.84 14.48 -2.42
C VAL A 321 19.21 15.55 -3.45
N GLY A 322 20.46 16.02 -3.42
CA GLY A 322 20.97 16.98 -4.41
C GLY A 322 20.30 18.36 -4.37
N GLY A 323 19.78 18.79 -3.22
CA GLY A 323 19.04 20.05 -3.08
C GLY A 323 17.57 19.97 -3.53
N SER A 324 17.14 18.82 -4.06
CA SER A 324 15.74 18.51 -4.34
C SER A 324 15.16 17.63 -3.23
N VAL A 325 13.88 17.81 -2.98
CA VAL A 325 13.09 16.98 -2.07
C VAL A 325 13.27 15.50 -2.42
N ASN A 326 13.49 14.63 -1.44
CA ASN A 326 13.83 13.23 -1.67
C ASN A 326 12.58 12.36 -1.88
N PRO A 327 12.27 11.96 -3.13
CA PRO A 327 11.10 11.15 -3.40
C PRO A 327 11.28 9.70 -2.92
N MET A 328 12.48 9.28 -2.51
CA MET A 328 12.83 7.86 -2.32
C MET A 328 12.43 7.28 -0.98
N GLY A 329 11.86 8.09 -0.08
CA GLY A 329 11.40 7.60 1.20
C GLY A 329 12.55 7.19 2.13
N ALA A 330 13.64 7.95 2.14
CA ALA A 330 14.59 7.87 3.25
C ALA A 330 14.15 8.82 4.37
N ILE A 331 14.33 8.38 5.61
CA ILE A 331 14.19 9.25 6.79
C ILE A 331 15.45 9.17 7.63
N GLN A 332 15.85 10.29 8.20
CA GLN A 332 16.93 10.40 9.16
C GLN A 332 16.33 10.69 10.53
N LEU A 333 16.69 9.88 11.52
CA LEU A 333 16.19 9.93 12.88
C LEU A 333 17.32 10.32 13.83
N ASN A 334 16.96 10.90 14.96
CA ASN A 334 17.92 11.21 16.01
C ASN A 334 18.68 9.93 16.43
N PRO A 335 20.03 9.97 16.47
CA PRO A 335 20.83 8.80 16.81
C PRO A 335 20.57 8.24 18.22
N GLY A 336 20.09 9.07 19.15
CA GLY A 336 19.70 8.65 20.50
C GLY A 336 18.49 7.70 20.54
N LEU A 337 17.74 7.60 19.44
CA LEU A 337 16.60 6.69 19.32
C LEU A 337 16.98 5.31 18.79
N ALA A 338 18.25 5.06 18.49
CA ALA A 338 18.72 3.78 17.96
C ALA A 338 18.21 2.60 18.80
N GLY A 339 17.58 1.63 18.14
CA GLY A 339 17.01 0.44 18.76
C GLY A 339 15.58 0.60 19.29
N GLN A 340 15.00 1.80 19.31
CA GLN A 340 13.59 2.00 19.66
C GLN A 340 12.68 1.58 18.50
N TRP A 341 11.42 1.24 18.82
CA TRP A 341 10.41 0.95 17.81
C TRP A 341 9.58 2.19 17.52
N ILE A 342 9.42 2.50 16.24
CA ILE A 342 8.66 3.63 15.75
C ILE A 342 7.57 3.17 14.78
N GLY A 343 6.50 3.96 14.70
CA GLY A 343 5.44 3.88 13.72
C GLY A 343 5.54 5.01 12.71
N LEU A 344 5.17 4.71 11.47
CA LEU A 344 5.25 5.60 10.33
C LEU A 344 3.89 5.62 9.62
N ASP A 345 3.30 6.80 9.48
CA ASP A 345 2.13 7.02 8.61
C ASP A 345 2.55 7.96 7.48
N TYR A 346 2.37 7.55 6.23
CA TYR A 346 2.85 8.34 5.10
C TYR A 346 2.12 8.04 3.79
N SER A 347 2.22 8.96 2.84
CA SER A 347 1.59 8.83 1.54
C SER A 347 2.59 8.39 0.47
N VAL A 348 2.26 7.33 -0.27
CA VAL A 348 3.05 6.81 -1.39
C VAL A 348 2.32 6.97 -2.70
N MET A 349 3.09 7.10 -3.78
CA MET A 349 2.59 6.96 -5.15
C MET A 349 2.60 5.47 -5.50
N ASP A 350 1.47 4.79 -5.38
CA ASP A 350 1.46 3.32 -5.32
C ASP A 350 1.67 2.62 -6.67
N TRP A 351 1.71 3.32 -7.80
CA TRP A 351 1.55 2.68 -9.10
C TRP A 351 2.72 2.75 -10.07
N GLN A 352 3.90 3.31 -9.77
CA GLN A 352 4.87 3.53 -10.86
C GLN A 352 6.36 3.34 -10.61
N ILE A 353 6.79 2.60 -9.58
CA ILE A 353 8.21 2.21 -9.49
C ILE A 353 8.32 0.81 -8.90
N LEU A 354 8.83 -0.13 -9.70
CA LEU A 354 9.25 -1.44 -9.21
C LEU A 354 10.59 -1.28 -8.51
N HIS A 355 10.87 -2.14 -7.55
CA HIS A 355 12.21 -2.16 -6.97
C HIS A 355 12.68 -3.57 -6.65
N ASP A 356 13.99 -3.74 -6.70
CA ASP A 356 14.69 -4.95 -6.30
C ASP A 356 15.78 -4.59 -5.29
N ASP A 357 15.84 -5.35 -4.19
CA ASP A 357 16.90 -5.27 -3.19
C ASP A 357 17.96 -6.31 -3.53
N ILE A 358 19.18 -5.86 -3.85
CA ILE A 358 20.18 -6.71 -4.48
C ILE A 358 21.54 -6.55 -3.80
N ASP A 359 22.19 -7.68 -3.56
CA ASP A 359 23.58 -7.71 -3.14
C ASP A 359 24.49 -7.47 -4.36
N VAL A 360 25.35 -6.46 -4.26
CA VAL A 360 26.29 -6.06 -5.31
C VAL A 360 27.52 -6.98 -5.24
N PRO A 361 27.88 -7.69 -6.32
CA PRO A 361 29.13 -8.42 -6.40
C PRO A 361 30.31 -7.46 -6.23
N MET A 362 31.19 -7.74 -5.28
CA MET A 362 32.42 -6.95 -5.06
C MET A 362 33.54 -7.29 -6.04
N GLU A 363 33.45 -8.48 -6.64
CA GLU A 363 34.38 -8.94 -7.65
C GLU A 363 33.93 -8.47 -9.04
N PRO A 364 34.83 -7.88 -9.84
CA PRO A 364 34.53 -7.54 -11.22
C PRO A 364 34.22 -8.80 -12.01
N ASP A 365 33.38 -8.68 -13.03
CA ASP A 365 33.02 -9.78 -13.91
C ASP A 365 34.29 -10.51 -14.42
N PRO A 366 34.45 -11.82 -14.14
CA PRO A 366 35.66 -12.58 -14.46
C PRO A 366 35.96 -12.57 -15.96
N ASP A 367 34.94 -12.41 -16.81
CA ASP A 367 35.10 -12.38 -18.26
C ASP A 367 35.56 -11.01 -18.79
N ARG A 368 35.67 -9.98 -17.93
CA ARG A 368 36.03 -8.59 -18.30
C ARG A 368 37.17 -8.01 -17.47
N THR A 369 38.11 -8.85 -17.04
CA THR A 369 39.30 -8.46 -16.26
C THR A 369 40.27 -7.48 -16.95
N GLY A 370 40.12 -7.24 -18.25
CA GLY A 370 40.95 -6.29 -19.02
C GLY A 370 40.56 -4.82 -18.90
N LEU A 371 39.43 -4.48 -18.27
CA LEU A 371 39.02 -3.08 -18.09
C LEU A 371 39.76 -2.43 -16.92
N PRO A 372 40.13 -1.13 -17.03
CA PRO A 372 40.68 -0.37 -15.90
C PRO A 372 39.77 -0.49 -14.68
N PRO A 373 40.29 -0.52 -13.44
CA PRO A 373 39.48 -0.65 -12.22
C PRO A 373 38.31 0.35 -12.14
N GLY A 374 38.49 1.55 -12.68
CA GLY A 374 37.46 2.59 -12.76
C GLY A 374 36.28 2.28 -13.68
N GLU A 375 36.40 1.29 -14.57
CA GLU A 375 35.39 0.91 -15.57
C GLU A 375 34.81 -0.48 -15.34
N GLN A 376 35.31 -1.21 -14.33
CA GLN A 376 34.81 -2.52 -13.99
C GLN A 376 33.35 -2.46 -13.52
N ARG A 377 32.53 -3.40 -14.00
CA ARG A 377 31.09 -3.47 -13.73
C ARG A 377 30.73 -4.81 -13.12
N ALA A 378 29.80 -4.77 -12.17
CA ALA A 378 29.11 -5.93 -11.64
C ALA A 378 27.72 -5.95 -12.26
N TRP A 379 27.39 -7.02 -12.96
CA TRP A 379 26.09 -7.16 -13.61
C TRP A 379 25.10 -7.80 -12.66
N VAL A 380 23.99 -7.10 -12.45
CA VAL A 380 22.95 -7.50 -11.52
C VAL A 380 21.66 -7.75 -12.28
N LYS A 381 21.05 -8.92 -12.09
CA LYS A 381 19.79 -9.28 -12.75
C LYS A 381 18.59 -8.70 -11.99
N LEU A 382 17.73 -7.97 -12.68
CA LEU A 382 16.46 -7.48 -12.16
C LEU A 382 15.36 -8.53 -12.25
N SER A 383 14.33 -8.40 -11.41
CA SER A 383 13.17 -9.30 -11.40
C SER A 383 12.35 -9.20 -12.70
N PHE A 384 12.28 -8.02 -13.32
CA PHE A 384 11.69 -7.84 -14.64
C PHE A 384 12.79 -7.66 -15.69
N PRO A 385 12.96 -8.64 -16.60
CA PRO A 385 13.92 -8.49 -17.68
C PRO A 385 13.45 -7.47 -18.71
N TYR A 386 14.42 -6.82 -19.33
CA TYR A 386 14.23 -5.95 -20.48
C TYR A 386 13.61 -6.72 -21.66
N ILE A 387 12.67 -6.10 -22.38
CA ILE A 387 12.01 -6.67 -23.55
C ILE A 387 12.32 -5.79 -24.77
N ASP A 388 13.12 -6.32 -25.69
CA ASP A 388 13.94 -5.59 -26.68
C ASP A 388 13.21 -5.03 -27.91
N THR A 389 11.89 -4.91 -27.89
CA THR A 389 11.20 -4.43 -29.09
C THR A 389 10.26 -3.31 -28.73
N ASN A 390 10.64 -2.09 -29.10
CA ASN A 390 9.71 -1.00 -29.35
C ASN A 390 8.68 -1.52 -30.38
N PRO A 391 7.48 -1.94 -29.95
CA PRO A 391 6.54 -2.60 -30.84
C PRO A 391 5.71 -1.57 -31.61
N ILE A 392 5.82 -0.31 -31.23
CA ILE A 392 5.23 0.84 -31.89
C ILE A 392 6.28 1.24 -32.93
N GLY A 393 6.06 0.88 -34.19
CA GLY A 393 6.94 1.18 -35.32
C GLY A 393 7.05 2.67 -35.64
N ALA A 394 7.29 3.52 -34.65
CA ALA A 394 7.74 4.88 -34.83
C ALA A 394 9.14 4.82 -35.45
N GLN A 395 9.19 4.81 -36.79
CA GLN A 395 10.43 4.99 -37.55
C GLN A 395 11.17 6.22 -36.98
N GLY A 396 12.31 5.98 -36.32
CA GLY A 396 13.19 7.04 -35.82
C GLY A 396 13.40 7.07 -34.31
N ASP A 397 12.60 6.39 -33.48
CA ASP A 397 12.88 6.31 -32.04
C ASP A 397 13.70 5.07 -31.70
N ASN A 398 15.02 5.18 -31.92
CA ASN A 398 16.03 4.17 -31.58
C ASN A 398 16.47 4.23 -30.10
N ARG A 399 15.75 4.95 -29.24
CA ARG A 399 16.08 4.99 -27.80
C ARG A 399 15.76 3.64 -27.16
N VAL A 400 16.72 3.09 -26.42
CA VAL A 400 16.59 1.82 -25.69
C VAL A 400 15.57 2.01 -24.57
N GLY A 401 14.50 1.22 -24.61
CA GLY A 401 13.21 1.52 -23.95
C GLY A 401 13.05 1.11 -22.49
N MET A 402 13.92 1.57 -21.59
CA MET A 402 13.47 1.83 -20.20
C MET A 402 13.08 3.31 -20.15
N GLN A 403 11.81 3.64 -19.94
CA GLN A 403 11.30 5.03 -20.00
C GLN A 403 11.67 5.89 -18.75
N ASP A 404 12.84 5.69 -18.12
CA ASP A 404 13.38 6.42 -16.95
C ASP A 404 12.56 6.33 -15.62
N ALA A 405 13.12 6.42 -14.41
CA ALA A 405 14.49 6.59 -13.92
C ALA A 405 14.95 5.39 -13.09
N LEU A 406 16.22 4.99 -13.28
CA LEU A 406 16.92 4.02 -12.46
C LEU A 406 17.50 4.73 -11.23
N ILE A 407 16.82 4.67 -10.08
CA ILE A 407 17.35 5.23 -8.84
C ILE A 407 18.01 4.10 -8.08
N VAL A 408 19.32 4.21 -7.86
CA VAL A 408 20.08 3.26 -7.05
C VAL A 408 20.23 3.87 -5.67
N GLN A 409 19.66 3.21 -4.67
CA GLN A 409 19.75 3.62 -3.28
C GLN A 409 20.60 2.63 -2.50
N ASN A 410 21.51 3.15 -1.69
CA ASN A 410 22.27 2.31 -0.77
C ASN A 410 21.35 1.77 0.33
N ILE A 411 21.26 0.44 0.46
CA ILE A 411 20.49 -0.21 1.52
C ILE A 411 21.35 -1.12 2.41
N ASP A 412 22.68 -1.01 2.33
CA ASP A 412 23.58 -1.74 3.19
C ASP A 412 23.57 -1.13 4.61
N PRO A 413 23.00 -1.81 5.63
CA PRO A 413 22.90 -1.25 6.97
C PRO A 413 24.25 -1.02 7.64
N ASN A 414 25.34 -1.58 7.09
CA ASN A 414 26.71 -1.37 7.58
C ASN A 414 27.39 -0.16 6.94
N SER A 415 26.78 0.42 5.90
CA SER A 415 27.33 1.55 5.19
C SER A 415 26.99 2.88 5.88
N ARG A 416 27.98 3.77 6.01
CA ARG A 416 27.80 5.17 6.44
C ARG A 416 26.92 5.98 5.51
N THR A 417 26.85 5.58 4.24
CA THR A 417 26.00 6.19 3.20
C THR A 417 24.65 5.48 3.07
N TYR A 418 24.23 4.67 4.05
CA TYR A 418 22.92 4.02 4.04
C TYR A 418 21.80 5.04 3.78
N GLY A 419 20.93 4.69 2.85
CA GLY A 419 19.81 5.49 2.37
C GLY A 419 20.14 6.61 1.40
N ASP A 420 21.42 6.88 1.15
CA ASP A 420 21.81 7.83 0.11
C ASP A 420 21.44 7.29 -1.27
N VAL A 421 20.90 8.19 -2.09
CA VAL A 421 20.77 7.95 -3.52
C VAL A 421 22.16 8.06 -4.12
N MET A 422 22.63 6.96 -4.69
CA MET A 422 23.88 6.94 -5.40
C MET A 422 23.70 7.71 -6.70
N THR A 423 24.33 8.88 -6.79
CA THR A 423 24.48 9.56 -8.06
C THR A 423 25.53 8.78 -8.83
N VAL A 424 25.09 7.85 -9.69
CA VAL A 424 25.99 7.13 -10.59
C VAL A 424 26.46 8.16 -11.65
N PRO A 425 27.66 8.74 -11.54
CA PRO A 425 28.09 9.82 -12.42
C PRO A 425 28.20 9.30 -13.85
N GLY A 426 27.60 10.03 -14.80
CA GLY A 426 27.44 9.56 -16.18
C GLY A 426 26.13 8.82 -16.38
N THR A 427 25.02 9.43 -15.93
CA THR A 427 23.63 9.03 -16.18
C THR A 427 23.54 8.20 -17.43
N TRP A 428 23.32 6.91 -17.21
CA TRP A 428 23.25 5.92 -18.25
C TRP A 428 22.03 6.26 -19.10
N SER A 429 22.23 7.00 -20.17
CA SER A 429 21.32 6.78 -21.28
C SER A 429 21.61 5.35 -21.71
N PHE A 430 20.61 4.49 -21.67
CA PHE A 430 20.70 3.21 -22.38
C PHE A 430 21.01 3.42 -23.89
N ALA A 431 21.06 4.67 -24.36
CA ALA A 431 21.58 5.11 -25.65
C ALA A 431 23.11 5.05 -25.80
N ASP A 432 23.87 4.39 -24.91
CA ASP A 432 25.15 3.78 -25.30
C ASP A 432 24.87 2.62 -26.29
N THR A 433 24.44 3.02 -27.48
CA THR A 433 24.11 2.21 -28.65
C THR A 433 25.28 1.34 -29.12
N VAL A 434 26.50 1.65 -28.66
CA VAL A 434 27.71 0.89 -28.97
C VAL A 434 27.88 -0.31 -28.02
N ARG A 435 27.21 -0.33 -26.87
CA ARG A 435 27.39 -1.37 -25.82
C ARG A 435 26.08 -1.97 -25.31
N GLY A 436 25.03 -1.95 -26.12
CA GLY A 436 23.89 -2.87 -26.00
C GLY A 436 24.32 -4.32 -26.24
N THR A 437 25.17 -4.86 -25.37
CA THR A 437 25.59 -6.26 -25.37
C THR A 437 24.39 -7.14 -24.98
N ASP A 438 24.37 -8.40 -25.41
CA ASP A 438 23.31 -9.39 -25.10
C ASP A 438 22.93 -9.49 -23.61
N GLU A 439 23.77 -9.00 -22.71
CA GLU A 439 23.54 -8.98 -21.26
C GLU A 439 22.50 -7.94 -20.80
N SER A 440 22.41 -6.76 -21.42
CA SER A 440 21.34 -5.80 -21.09
C SER A 440 19.98 -6.33 -21.56
N ARG A 441 19.97 -7.04 -22.70
CA ARG A 441 18.81 -7.80 -23.20
C ARG A 441 18.35 -8.90 -22.24
N ALA A 442 19.23 -9.39 -21.36
CA ALA A 442 18.91 -10.40 -20.36
C ALA A 442 18.32 -9.81 -19.05
N GLY A 443 18.03 -8.51 -18.99
CA GLY A 443 17.51 -7.86 -17.78
C GLY A 443 18.57 -7.59 -16.73
N ARG A 444 19.82 -7.36 -17.15
CA ARG A 444 20.92 -7.02 -16.23
C ARG A 444 21.21 -5.53 -16.24
N VAL A 445 21.42 -4.98 -15.05
CA VAL A 445 21.94 -3.63 -14.83
C VAL A 445 23.42 -3.74 -14.46
N GLY A 446 24.27 -3.03 -15.19
CA GLY A 446 25.68 -2.94 -14.85
C GLY A 446 25.89 -1.88 -13.78
N LEU A 447 26.44 -2.27 -12.64
CA LEU A 447 26.80 -1.37 -11.55
C LEU A 447 28.32 -1.15 -11.58
N LEU A 448 28.78 0.10 -11.58
CA LEU A 448 30.22 0.40 -11.62
C LEU A 448 30.89 0.01 -10.29
N VAL A 449 31.61 -1.10 -10.27
CA VAL A 449 32.28 -1.66 -9.07
C VAL A 449 33.17 -0.61 -8.41
N ALA A 450 33.83 0.23 -9.20
CA ALA A 450 34.64 1.32 -8.71
C ALA A 450 33.88 2.26 -7.77
N GLU A 451 32.60 2.55 -8.02
CA GLU A 451 31.81 3.43 -7.14
C GLU A 451 31.48 2.76 -5.81
N PHE A 452 31.18 1.46 -5.84
CA PHE A 452 30.92 0.66 -4.64
C PHE A 452 32.20 0.44 -3.80
N ASN A 453 33.37 0.50 -4.45
CA ASN A 453 34.68 0.31 -3.82
C ASN A 453 35.44 1.63 -3.55
N ARG A 454 34.96 2.78 -4.02
CA ARG A 454 35.67 4.08 -3.92
C ARG A 454 35.65 4.67 -2.52
N THR A 455 34.79 4.20 -1.65
CA THR A 455 34.63 4.69 -0.27
C THR A 455 35.33 3.75 0.72
N ASN A 456 35.77 4.28 1.87
CA ASN A 456 36.15 3.49 3.06
C ASN A 456 34.95 2.73 3.67
N ASP A 457 33.93 2.48 2.86
CA ASP A 457 32.58 2.14 3.24
C ASP A 457 31.95 1.35 2.09
N PRO A 458 32.40 0.08 1.88
CA PRO A 458 31.99 -0.71 0.73
C PRO A 458 30.48 -1.00 0.81
N VAL A 459 29.74 -0.57 -0.21
CA VAL A 459 28.29 -0.79 -0.25
C VAL A 459 27.98 -2.14 -0.85
N ARG A 460 27.48 -3.07 -0.05
CA ARG A 460 27.20 -4.44 -0.48
C ARG A 460 25.79 -4.67 -0.95
N ARG A 461 24.86 -3.78 -0.61
CA ARG A 461 23.45 -3.96 -0.92
C ARG A 461 22.82 -2.67 -1.40
N VAL A 462 22.10 -2.75 -2.51
CA VAL A 462 21.39 -1.62 -3.11
C VAL A 462 19.93 -1.96 -3.36
N ARG A 463 19.08 -0.94 -3.32
CA ARG A 463 17.74 -0.99 -3.88
C ARG A 463 17.75 -0.27 -5.20
N ILE A 464 17.31 -0.97 -6.23
CA ILE A 464 17.23 -0.43 -7.58
C ILE A 464 15.76 -0.18 -7.87
N TYR A 465 15.40 1.08 -8.03
CA TYR A 465 14.07 1.53 -8.42
C TYR A 465 14.04 1.71 -9.93
N TYR A 466 13.05 1.15 -10.62
CA TYR A 466 12.97 1.20 -12.08
C TYR A 466 11.52 1.12 -12.62
N ARG A 467 11.36 1.50 -13.88
CA ARG A 467 10.14 1.32 -14.68
C ARG A 467 10.39 0.36 -15.83
N THR A 468 9.38 -0.41 -16.19
CA THR A 468 9.42 -1.29 -17.38
C THR A 468 8.72 -0.63 -18.56
N MET A 469 9.16 -0.93 -19.78
CA MET A 469 8.52 -0.45 -21.01
C MET A 469 7.04 -0.83 -21.10
N ASP A 470 6.68 -2.04 -20.68
CA ASP A 470 5.31 -2.56 -20.72
C ASP A 470 4.43 -2.01 -19.59
N ASN A 471 4.91 -1.01 -18.85
CA ASN A 471 4.22 -0.38 -17.74
C ASN A 471 3.72 -1.41 -16.71
N PHE A 472 4.56 -2.38 -16.35
CA PHE A 472 4.32 -3.18 -15.16
C PHE A 472 4.32 -2.27 -13.94
N THR A 473 3.29 -2.46 -13.12
CA THR A 473 3.04 -1.73 -11.89
C THR A 473 2.73 -2.73 -10.81
N ALA A 474 3.19 -2.48 -9.59
CA ALA A 474 2.95 -3.37 -8.46
C ALA A 474 2.29 -2.60 -7.32
N GLN A 475 1.23 -3.17 -6.78
CA GLN A 475 0.42 -2.62 -5.72
C GLN A 475 0.44 -3.58 -4.54
N VAL A 476 0.59 -3.05 -3.32
CA VAL A 476 0.40 -3.82 -2.09
C VAL A 476 -0.92 -3.43 -1.43
N ILE A 477 -1.71 -4.42 -1.04
CA ILE A 477 -2.99 -4.24 -0.36
C ILE A 477 -2.92 -4.93 0.99
N LYS A 478 -3.22 -4.17 2.04
CA LYS A 478 -3.26 -4.66 3.42
C LYS A 478 -4.52 -4.11 4.11
N PRO A 479 -5.53 -4.94 4.44
CA PRO A 479 -6.58 -4.56 5.38
C PRO A 479 -6.00 -4.17 6.73
N PHE A 480 -6.73 -3.35 7.48
CA PHE A 480 -6.31 -2.91 8.80
C PHE A 480 -6.05 -4.09 9.74
N ALA A 481 -4.90 -4.07 10.43
CA ALA A 481 -4.49 -5.09 11.36
C ALA A 481 -5.50 -5.24 12.51
N ASN A 482 -6.11 -4.13 12.93
CA ASN A 482 -7.15 -4.11 13.93
C ASN A 482 -8.30 -3.23 13.43
N TYR A 483 -9.51 -3.79 13.45
CA TYR A 483 -10.73 -3.03 13.22
C TYR A 483 -11.36 -2.63 14.55
N THR A 484 -12.01 -1.48 14.57
CA THR A 484 -12.77 -0.98 15.72
C THR A 484 -14.27 -1.10 15.44
N GLY A 485 -15.03 -1.55 16.43
CA GLY A 485 -16.49 -1.46 16.37
C GLY A 485 -16.92 -0.01 16.19
N ALA A 486 -17.87 0.21 15.29
CA ALA A 486 -18.50 1.50 15.04
C ALA A 486 -20.02 1.38 15.11
N GLN A 487 -20.67 2.51 15.33
CA GLN A 487 -22.10 2.65 15.19
C GLN A 487 -22.43 3.23 13.82
N VAL A 488 -23.46 2.69 13.19
CA VAL A 488 -24.06 3.34 12.03
C VAL A 488 -25.05 4.37 12.54
N TRP A 489 -24.74 5.64 12.36
CA TRP A 489 -25.70 6.71 12.58
C TRP A 489 -26.83 6.61 11.56
N ALA A 490 -28.05 7.04 11.94
CA ALA A 490 -29.19 7.11 11.03
C ALA A 490 -28.91 8.05 9.85
N GLY A 491 -28.29 7.53 8.77
CA GLY A 491 -27.90 8.29 7.59
C GLY A 491 -26.52 7.92 7.01
N GLU A 492 -25.62 7.32 7.80
CA GLU A 492 -24.39 6.72 7.26
C GLU A 492 -24.70 5.31 6.75
N TYR A 493 -24.18 4.96 5.58
CA TYR A 493 -24.54 3.70 4.92
C TYR A 493 -23.46 2.62 5.03
N ALA A 494 -22.24 3.00 5.42
CA ALA A 494 -21.09 2.11 5.55
C ALA A 494 -20.18 2.62 6.68
N PRO A 495 -19.57 1.72 7.48
CA PRO A 495 -18.55 2.13 8.42
C PRO A 495 -17.34 2.72 7.68
N GLY A 496 -16.66 3.67 8.32
CA GLY A 496 -15.38 4.18 7.82
C GLY A 496 -14.32 3.09 7.75
N PHE A 497 -13.17 3.40 7.17
CA PHE A 497 -12.05 2.46 7.11
C PHE A 497 -11.61 2.05 8.51
N ASN A 498 -11.09 0.83 8.65
CA ASN A 498 -10.73 0.21 9.92
C ASN A 498 -11.88 0.05 10.92
N LYS A 499 -13.13 0.31 10.51
CA LYS A 499 -14.29 0.11 11.36
C LYS A 499 -15.14 -1.05 10.88
N PHE A 500 -15.84 -1.69 11.81
CA PHE A 500 -16.87 -2.66 11.49
C PHE A 500 -18.13 -2.34 12.28
N VAL A 501 -19.29 -2.74 11.77
CA VAL A 501 -20.55 -2.61 12.47
C VAL A 501 -21.11 -4.01 12.68
N ALA A 502 -21.36 -4.36 13.93
CA ALA A 502 -22.11 -5.56 14.26
C ALA A 502 -23.59 -5.31 13.98
N TRP A 503 -24.18 -6.14 13.14
CA TRP A 503 -25.58 -6.02 12.76
C TRP A 503 -26.32 -7.32 13.05
N ASN A 504 -27.52 -7.17 13.60
CA ASN A 504 -28.50 -8.22 13.74
C ASN A 504 -29.81 -7.69 13.13
N GLU A 505 -30.35 -8.35 12.11
CA GLU A 505 -31.65 -7.97 11.58
C GLU A 505 -32.71 -8.29 12.66
N PRO A 506 -33.46 -7.29 13.17
CA PRO A 506 -34.50 -7.58 14.14
C PRO A 506 -35.56 -8.47 13.48
N ALA A 507 -35.94 -9.55 14.16
CA ALA A 507 -36.90 -10.58 13.73
C ALA A 507 -38.33 -10.07 13.39
N ALA A 508 -38.56 -8.75 13.43
CA ALA A 508 -39.84 -8.10 13.22
C ALA A 508 -40.26 -7.98 11.74
N ALA A 509 -39.46 -8.46 10.78
CA ALA A 509 -39.85 -8.54 9.37
C ALA A 509 -40.34 -9.98 9.04
N PRO A 510 -41.66 -10.24 9.01
CA PRO A 510 -42.26 -11.59 8.97
C PRO A 510 -42.03 -12.39 7.66
N LEU A 511 -41.08 -11.99 6.81
CA LEU A 511 -40.91 -12.56 5.47
C LEU A 511 -39.47 -12.94 5.12
N ARG A 512 -38.49 -12.90 6.04
CA ARG A 512 -37.11 -13.32 5.71
C ARG A 512 -36.41 -14.05 6.86
N PRO A 513 -35.88 -15.26 6.64
CA PRO A 513 -35.15 -16.05 7.62
C PRO A 513 -33.66 -15.63 7.74
N TYR A 514 -33.35 -14.34 7.69
CA TYR A 514 -31.95 -13.88 7.87
C TYR A 514 -31.69 -13.56 9.34
N ASP A 515 -31.63 -14.58 10.20
CA ASP A 515 -31.28 -14.45 11.63
C ASP A 515 -29.76 -14.31 11.85
N ASP A 516 -29.00 -14.15 10.77
CA ASP A 516 -27.55 -14.25 10.78
C ASP A 516 -26.90 -13.01 11.41
N TRP A 517 -26.04 -13.23 12.42
CA TRP A 517 -25.16 -12.17 12.92
C TRP A 517 -24.17 -11.79 11.83
N GLN A 518 -24.18 -10.52 11.43
CA GLN A 518 -23.35 -10.00 10.34
C GLN A 518 -22.42 -8.91 10.84
N LEU A 519 -21.18 -8.89 10.35
CA LEU A 519 -20.33 -7.71 10.48
C LEU A 519 -20.28 -7.00 9.14
N ILE A 520 -20.59 -5.70 9.16
CA ILE A 520 -20.55 -4.83 7.99
C ILE A 520 -19.21 -4.09 8.00
N PHE A 521 -18.59 -3.97 6.85
CA PHE A 521 -17.30 -3.31 6.63
C PHE A 521 -17.40 -2.22 5.56
N ALA A 522 -16.37 -1.38 5.48
CA ALA A 522 -16.21 -0.45 4.37
C ALA A 522 -16.14 -1.24 3.06
N LEU A 523 -16.61 -0.65 1.96
CA LEU A 523 -16.63 -1.34 0.69
C LEU A 523 -15.21 -1.72 0.22
N ALA A 524 -14.20 -0.88 0.51
CA ALA A 524 -12.79 -1.17 0.21
C ALA A 524 -12.23 -2.42 0.91
N ASP A 525 -12.90 -2.94 1.95
CA ASP A 525 -12.50 -4.17 2.62
C ASP A 525 -12.96 -5.44 1.89
N VAL A 526 -13.84 -5.34 0.89
CA VAL A 526 -14.31 -6.51 0.12
C VAL A 526 -13.15 -7.25 -0.53
N GLY A 527 -13.16 -8.57 -0.38
CA GLY A 527 -12.10 -9.48 -0.83
C GLY A 527 -10.92 -9.61 0.13
N ASN A 528 -10.86 -8.80 1.20
CA ASN A 528 -9.90 -8.99 2.26
C ASN A 528 -10.35 -10.10 3.21
N SER A 529 -9.37 -10.79 3.80
CA SER A 529 -9.63 -11.79 4.83
C SER A 529 -9.47 -11.15 6.21
N VAL A 530 -10.43 -11.43 7.09
CA VAL A 530 -10.45 -10.98 8.49
C VAL A 530 -10.57 -12.17 9.43
N SER A 531 -10.00 -12.05 10.62
CA SER A 531 -10.15 -12.97 11.73
C SER A 531 -11.01 -12.33 12.80
N VAL A 532 -12.04 -13.03 13.27
CA VAL A 532 -12.98 -12.54 14.27
C VAL A 532 -12.92 -13.41 15.52
N ASP A 533 -12.77 -12.77 16.66
CA ASP A 533 -12.97 -13.39 17.97
C ASP A 533 -14.30 -12.87 18.53
N TYR A 534 -15.18 -13.75 18.99
CA TYR A 534 -16.47 -13.36 19.55
C TYR A 534 -16.97 -14.35 20.59
N THR A 535 -17.84 -13.86 21.48
CA THR A 535 -18.49 -14.67 22.50
C THR A 535 -19.99 -14.68 22.24
N TYR A 536 -20.60 -15.86 22.30
CA TYR A 536 -22.05 -16.07 22.21
C TYR A 536 -22.53 -16.93 23.38
N GLU A 537 -23.83 -16.92 23.67
CA GLU A 537 -24.40 -17.76 24.71
C GLU A 537 -25.24 -18.89 24.12
N ALA A 538 -24.92 -20.12 24.51
CA ALA A 538 -25.61 -21.32 24.07
C ALA A 538 -25.94 -22.19 25.28
N GLU A 539 -27.22 -22.57 25.42
CA GLU A 539 -27.68 -23.46 26.49
C GLU A 539 -27.32 -22.93 27.89
N GLY A 540 -27.35 -21.60 28.08
CA GLY A 540 -26.99 -20.93 29.34
C GLY A 540 -25.48 -20.85 29.61
N ALA A 541 -24.62 -21.27 28.67
CA ALA A 541 -23.17 -21.18 28.79
C ALA A 541 -22.58 -20.19 27.77
N LEU A 542 -21.62 -19.37 28.22
CA LEU A 542 -20.82 -18.53 27.34
C LEU A 542 -19.83 -19.40 26.55
N ARG A 543 -19.83 -19.24 25.23
CA ARG A 543 -18.93 -19.91 24.30
C ARG A 543 -18.13 -18.85 23.57
N LYS A 544 -16.80 -19.00 23.58
CA LYS A 544 -15.88 -18.09 22.90
C LYS A 544 -15.35 -18.76 21.64
N VAL A 545 -15.50 -18.08 20.51
CA VAL A 545 -14.85 -18.41 19.24
C VAL A 545 -13.64 -17.51 19.09
N VAL A 546 -12.50 -18.12 18.80
CA VAL A 546 -11.23 -17.41 18.61
C VAL A 546 -10.71 -17.72 17.22
N GLY A 547 -10.44 -16.67 16.46
CA GLY A 547 -9.73 -16.76 15.21
C GLY A 547 -10.60 -17.14 14.01
N GLU A 548 -11.93 -16.98 14.06
CA GLU A 548 -12.79 -17.38 12.94
C GLU A 548 -12.46 -16.56 11.69
N MET A 549 -12.06 -17.25 10.62
CA MET A 549 -11.60 -16.62 9.39
C MET A 549 -12.77 -16.38 8.44
N HIS A 550 -12.88 -15.16 7.94
CA HIS A 550 -13.86 -14.78 6.93
C HIS A 550 -13.18 -14.03 5.78
N THR A 551 -13.78 -14.09 4.60
CA THR A 551 -13.51 -13.15 3.51
C THR A 551 -14.67 -12.18 3.46
N VAL A 552 -14.38 -10.88 3.40
CA VAL A 552 -15.42 -9.85 3.32
C VAL A 552 -16.06 -9.91 1.94
N ASP A 553 -17.34 -10.28 1.89
CA ASP A 553 -18.13 -10.36 0.66
C ASP A 553 -18.80 -9.03 0.37
N GLU A 554 -19.22 -8.81 -0.88
CA GLU A 554 -19.99 -7.62 -1.28
C GLU A 554 -21.49 -7.89 -1.26
N ARG A 555 -22.27 -7.03 -0.59
CA ARG A 555 -23.74 -7.07 -0.62
C ARG A 555 -24.29 -5.69 -0.96
N GLN A 556 -25.34 -5.67 -1.78
CA GLN A 556 -26.18 -4.48 -1.87
C GLN A 556 -26.93 -4.36 -0.55
N ASN A 557 -26.60 -3.33 0.23
CA ASN A 557 -27.33 -2.99 1.44
C ASN A 557 -28.72 -2.51 1.02
N ARG A 558 -29.68 -3.43 1.03
CA ARG A 558 -31.08 -3.16 0.64
C ARG A 558 -31.79 -2.29 1.68
N TRP A 559 -31.16 -2.04 2.82
CA TRP A 559 -31.64 -1.17 3.87
C TRP A 559 -31.30 0.28 3.54
N VAL A 560 -32.12 0.85 2.66
CA VAL A 560 -32.25 2.30 2.57
C VAL A 560 -33.00 2.73 3.83
N HIS A 561 -32.33 3.44 4.74
CA HIS A 561 -32.97 4.02 5.91
C HIS A 561 -34.26 4.72 5.45
N PRO A 562 -35.44 4.45 6.05
CA PRO A 562 -36.74 4.87 5.51
C PRO A 562 -36.87 6.39 5.33
N LYS A 563 -36.08 7.19 6.07
CA LYS A 563 -35.98 8.65 5.88
C LYS A 563 -35.46 9.08 4.50
N ASN A 564 -34.81 8.18 3.75
CA ASN A 564 -34.23 8.45 2.44
C ASN A 564 -34.83 7.52 1.38
N ALA A 565 -36.16 7.40 1.28
CA ALA A 565 -36.87 6.49 0.37
C ALA A 565 -36.56 6.65 -1.16
N GLY A 566 -35.63 7.53 -1.55
CA GLY A 566 -35.10 7.65 -2.91
C GLY A 566 -33.58 7.40 -3.05
N ALA A 567 -32.85 7.12 -1.98
CA ALA A 567 -31.43 6.82 -2.06
C ALA A 567 -31.21 5.41 -2.62
N GLN A 568 -30.32 5.27 -3.61
CA GLN A 568 -29.91 3.97 -4.13
C GLN A 568 -29.31 3.12 -3.00
N PRO A 569 -29.57 1.80 -2.95
CA PRO A 569 -28.99 0.92 -1.95
C PRO A 569 -27.46 1.01 -2.00
N ALA A 570 -26.84 1.39 -0.90
CA ALA A 570 -25.39 1.43 -0.79
C ALA A 570 -24.82 0.01 -0.88
N ARG A 571 -23.67 -0.16 -1.51
CA ARG A 571 -22.94 -1.45 -1.49
C ARG A 571 -22.02 -1.44 -0.28
N VAL A 572 -21.98 -2.53 0.47
CA VAL A 572 -21.15 -2.67 1.67
C VAL A 572 -20.39 -3.99 1.64
N GLY A 573 -19.26 -4.03 2.36
CA GLY A 573 -18.62 -5.28 2.71
C GLY A 573 -19.39 -5.96 3.85
N TYR A 574 -19.50 -7.28 3.85
CA TYR A 574 -20.09 -8.00 4.97
C TYR A 574 -19.47 -9.39 5.16
N ILE A 575 -19.60 -9.91 6.38
CA ILE A 575 -19.39 -11.32 6.70
C ILE A 575 -20.55 -11.81 7.56
N THR A 576 -20.83 -13.11 7.50
CA THR A 576 -21.76 -13.78 8.41
C THR A 576 -20.96 -14.59 9.42
N LEU A 577 -21.21 -14.39 10.72
CA LEU A 577 -20.61 -15.19 11.79
C LEU A 577 -21.29 -16.56 11.89
N ASN A 578 -20.51 -17.63 12.12
CA ASN A 578 -21.01 -19.00 12.28
C ASN A 578 -21.56 -19.27 13.69
N VAL A 579 -22.44 -18.40 14.18
CA VAL A 579 -23.14 -18.57 15.46
C VAL A 579 -24.18 -19.70 15.34
N PRO A 580 -24.18 -20.73 16.22
CA PRO A 580 -25.05 -21.89 16.07
C PRO A 580 -26.53 -21.56 16.27
N VAL A 581 -27.39 -22.33 15.60
CA VAL A 581 -28.86 -22.31 15.79
C VAL A 581 -29.23 -23.29 16.89
N ILE A 582 -29.92 -22.82 17.93
CA ILE A 582 -30.38 -23.59 19.09
C ILE A 582 -31.90 -23.41 19.20
N ASN A 583 -32.65 -24.51 19.16
CA ASN A 583 -34.12 -24.51 19.20
C ASN A 583 -34.77 -23.63 18.11
N GLY A 584 -34.17 -23.57 16.92
CA GLY A 584 -34.68 -22.81 15.79
C GLY A 584 -34.36 -21.31 15.82
N ALA A 585 -33.62 -20.82 16.83
CA ALA A 585 -33.12 -19.45 16.89
C ALA A 585 -31.58 -19.44 16.97
N ARG A 586 -30.91 -18.48 16.33
CA ARG A 586 -29.45 -18.33 16.50
C ARG A 586 -29.13 -17.93 17.95
N ALA A 587 -28.07 -18.50 18.47
CA ALA A 587 -27.57 -18.18 19.79
C ALA A 587 -27.30 -16.65 19.90
N PRO A 588 -27.65 -16.00 21.02
CA PRO A 588 -27.39 -14.58 21.18
C PRO A 588 -25.88 -14.31 21.23
N LEU A 589 -25.42 -13.42 20.34
CA LEU A 589 -24.07 -12.89 20.39
C LEU A 589 -23.95 -11.96 21.60
N ARG A 590 -22.92 -12.18 22.42
CA ARG A 590 -22.67 -11.41 23.65
C ARG A 590 -21.64 -10.32 23.43
N SER A 591 -20.55 -10.62 22.71
CA SER A 591 -19.51 -9.64 22.39
C SER A 591 -18.78 -10.02 21.12
N ILE A 592 -18.23 -9.02 20.44
CA ILE A 592 -17.18 -9.18 19.44
C ILE A 592 -15.90 -8.70 20.10
N ASP A 593 -15.02 -9.63 20.40
CA ASP A 593 -13.83 -9.39 21.21
C ASP A 593 -12.71 -8.79 20.35
N SER A 594 -12.58 -9.22 19.10
CA SER A 594 -11.64 -8.62 18.16
C SER A 594 -12.02 -8.89 16.69
N VAL A 595 -11.66 -7.95 15.81
CA VAL A 595 -11.71 -8.13 14.36
C VAL A 595 -10.37 -7.67 13.78
N ARG A 596 -9.68 -8.57 13.10
CA ARG A 596 -8.29 -8.37 12.64
C ARG A 596 -8.15 -8.61 11.16
N GLY A 597 -7.54 -7.70 10.42
CA GLY A 597 -7.23 -7.90 9.00
C GLY A 597 -6.05 -8.84 8.83
N MET A 598 -6.29 -9.96 8.15
CA MET A 598 -5.35 -11.07 8.01
C MET A 598 -4.83 -11.23 6.60
N SER A 599 -5.46 -10.68 5.57
CA SER A 599 -4.90 -10.78 4.22
C SER A 599 -3.73 -9.81 4.02
N LEU A 600 -2.85 -10.18 3.12
CA LEU A 600 -1.88 -9.34 2.44
C LEU A 600 -1.92 -9.74 0.96
N GLN A 601 -2.06 -8.78 0.06
CA GLN A 601 -2.08 -9.05 -1.38
C GLN A 601 -1.04 -8.20 -2.09
N VAL A 602 -0.37 -8.78 -3.07
CA VAL A 602 0.45 -8.06 -4.05
C VAL A 602 -0.19 -8.26 -5.42
N ARG A 603 -0.55 -7.15 -6.06
CA ARG A 603 -1.09 -7.13 -7.42
C ARG A 603 -0.03 -6.59 -8.36
N VAL A 604 0.13 -7.24 -9.51
CA VAL A 604 0.99 -6.75 -10.58
C VAL A 604 0.12 -6.57 -11.81
N SER A 605 0.11 -5.36 -12.36
CA SER A 605 -0.69 -5.02 -13.53
C SER A 605 0.17 -4.48 -14.67
N TRP A 606 -0.20 -4.79 -15.91
CA TRP A 606 0.47 -4.29 -17.12
C TRP A 606 -0.54 -4.06 -18.24
N ALA A 607 -0.15 -3.27 -19.23
CA ALA A 607 -0.99 -2.95 -20.38
C ALA A 607 -1.12 -4.14 -21.34
N VAL A 608 -2.33 -4.39 -21.87
CA VAL A 608 -2.50 -5.29 -23.02
C VAL A 608 -1.99 -4.60 -24.29
N ARG A 609 -1.10 -5.27 -25.02
CA ARG A 609 -0.47 -4.78 -26.26
C ARG A 609 -1.51 -4.29 -27.29
N GLY A 610 -1.20 -3.19 -27.99
CA GLY A 610 -2.02 -2.60 -29.06
C GLY A 610 -2.82 -1.36 -28.64
N VAL A 611 -2.77 -0.99 -27.36
CA VAL A 611 -3.36 0.24 -26.83
C VAL A 611 -2.29 1.33 -26.84
N PRO A 612 -2.46 2.45 -27.57
CA PRO A 612 -1.50 3.55 -27.53
C PRO A 612 -1.46 4.17 -26.12
N PHE A 613 -0.27 4.23 -25.54
CA PHE A 613 -0.02 4.83 -24.23
C PHE A 613 0.63 6.20 -24.39
N ARG A 614 0.20 7.19 -23.59
CA ARG A 614 0.93 8.45 -23.39
C ARG A 614 1.45 8.50 -21.96
N THR A 615 2.72 8.18 -21.78
CA THR A 615 3.41 8.37 -20.50
C THR A 615 3.90 9.82 -20.43
N TYR A 616 3.59 10.54 -19.34
CA TYR A 616 4.20 11.83 -19.04
C TYR A 616 5.34 11.64 -18.05
N ASP A 617 6.46 12.33 -18.25
CA ASP A 617 7.61 12.33 -17.34
C ASP A 617 7.22 12.98 -16.00
N ILE A 618 7.07 12.16 -14.96
CA ILE A 618 6.65 12.61 -13.62
C ILE A 618 7.81 13.27 -12.84
N LEU A 619 9.06 12.98 -13.19
CA LEU A 619 10.22 13.32 -12.36
C LEU A 619 10.98 14.60 -12.80
N SER A 620 10.75 15.12 -14.00
CA SER A 620 11.56 16.22 -14.57
C SER A 620 10.85 17.57 -14.66
N ALA A 621 9.52 17.63 -14.51
CA ALA A 621 8.77 18.88 -14.56
C ALA A 621 7.92 19.04 -13.30
N GLY A 622 8.17 20.12 -12.54
CA GLY A 622 7.19 20.61 -11.57
C GLY A 622 5.82 20.65 -12.24
N TRP A 623 4.87 19.90 -11.67
CA TRP A 623 3.58 19.52 -12.24
C TRP A 623 2.88 20.66 -13.03
N ALA A 624 3.15 20.78 -14.32
CA ALA A 624 2.53 21.74 -15.23
C ALA A 624 1.26 21.19 -15.88
N GLY A 625 0.43 20.49 -15.10
CA GLY A 625 -1.00 20.30 -15.41
C GLY A 625 -1.41 19.25 -16.45
N GLN A 626 -0.52 18.43 -17.01
CA GLN A 626 -0.94 17.31 -17.89
C GLN A 626 -0.86 15.97 -17.14
N ARG A 627 -2.01 15.29 -17.01
CA ARG A 627 -2.17 14.05 -16.25
C ARG A 627 -1.93 12.82 -17.15
N PRO A 628 -1.32 11.72 -16.64
CA PRO A 628 -1.20 10.47 -17.39
C PRO A 628 -2.57 9.79 -17.54
N GLU A 629 -2.93 9.44 -18.77
CA GLU A 629 -4.16 8.71 -19.10
C GLU A 629 -3.85 7.29 -19.61
N PHE A 630 -4.60 6.30 -19.13
CA PHE A 630 -4.36 4.86 -19.35
C PHE A 630 -5.46 4.21 -20.23
N TRP A 631 -5.74 4.79 -21.40
CA TRP A 631 -6.91 4.41 -22.20
C TRP A 631 -6.57 4.16 -23.65
N ASP A 632 -7.22 3.16 -24.22
CA ASP A 632 -7.38 3.01 -25.67
C ASP A 632 -8.33 4.08 -26.20
N GLU A 633 -8.29 4.37 -27.49
CA GLU A 633 -9.19 5.32 -28.18
C GLU A 633 -10.67 4.96 -27.96
N ASP A 634 -10.97 3.69 -27.68
CA ASP A 634 -12.30 3.16 -27.36
C ASP A 634 -12.70 3.26 -25.87
N GLY A 635 -11.88 3.85 -25.00
CA GLY A 635 -12.16 3.98 -23.56
C GLY A 635 -12.14 2.65 -22.79
N ARG A 636 -11.61 1.57 -23.39
CA ARG A 636 -11.49 0.26 -22.75
C ARG A 636 -10.06 0.05 -22.24
N GLY A 637 -9.80 0.52 -21.04
CA GLY A 637 -8.58 0.19 -20.30
C GLY A 637 -8.54 -1.32 -20.08
N ARG A 638 -7.64 -2.01 -20.78
CA ARG A 638 -7.39 -3.44 -20.58
C ARG A 638 -6.00 -3.57 -19.97
N MET A 639 -5.91 -3.36 -18.67
CA MET A 639 -4.80 -3.92 -17.92
C MET A 639 -5.08 -5.38 -17.61
N GLN A 640 -4.05 -6.20 -17.71
CA GLN A 640 -4.07 -7.52 -17.09
C GLN A 640 -3.48 -7.39 -15.69
N THR A 641 -4.01 -8.17 -14.75
CA THR A 641 -3.58 -8.14 -13.36
C THR A 641 -3.41 -9.57 -12.88
N VAL A 642 -2.25 -9.85 -12.28
CA VAL A 642 -2.00 -11.06 -11.50
C VAL A 642 -1.94 -10.68 -10.03
N THR A 643 -2.58 -11.48 -9.18
CA THR A 643 -2.61 -11.25 -7.73
C THR A 643 -2.00 -12.45 -7.01
N ALA A 644 -1.07 -12.18 -6.10
CA ALA A 644 -0.63 -13.13 -5.09
C ALA A 644 -1.18 -12.68 -3.74
N SER A 645 -1.68 -13.62 -2.93
CA SER A 645 -2.30 -13.33 -1.63
C SER A 645 -1.78 -14.29 -0.57
N ALA A 646 -1.56 -13.80 0.65
CA ALA A 646 -1.24 -14.59 1.82
C ALA A 646 -2.08 -14.16 3.02
N ILE A 647 -2.25 -15.08 3.97
CA ILE A 647 -2.80 -14.77 5.30
C ILE A 647 -1.61 -14.43 6.20
N VAL A 648 -1.45 -13.15 6.52
CA VAL A 648 -0.40 -12.60 7.37
C VAL A 648 -1.03 -11.68 8.42
N ALA A 649 -0.95 -12.11 9.67
CA ALA A 649 -1.30 -11.28 10.81
C ALA A 649 -0.10 -10.42 11.20
N LYS A 650 -0.33 -9.11 11.38
CA LYS A 650 0.65 -8.27 12.07
C LYS A 650 0.56 -8.55 13.58
N PRO A 651 1.68 -8.86 14.26
CA PRO A 651 1.72 -8.95 15.72
C PRO A 651 1.25 -7.65 16.36
N ARG A 652 0.62 -7.74 17.53
CA ARG A 652 0.17 -6.57 18.29
C ARG A 652 1.34 -5.76 18.85
#